data_AF-A0A8T6NS86-F1
#
_entry.id   AF-A0A8T6NS86-F1
#
_cell.length_a   1.000
_cell.length_b   1.000
_cell.length_c   1.000
_cell.angle_alpha   90.00
_cell.angle_beta   90.00
_cell.angle_gamma   90.00
#
_symmetry.space_group_name_H-M   'P 1'
#
loop_
_entity.id
_entity.type
_entity.pdbx_description
1 polymer ?
#
loop_
_entity_poly.entity_id
_entity_poly.type
_entity_poly.pdbx_seq_one_letter_code
_entity_poly.pdbx_strand_id
1 'polypeptide(L)'
;MIAALRKGLNKARTPEDSIQLRAIVAAAQVLGVVGLLYHLPMLWPYAVLTLVLLAAGHWHAYRSVTRGKNNAIRIAVFGGFHLALCWMCSGIFIGLPYPQAQFAMLAMGVVSWELFTRMNLASGLGLALANLYVASTLSRDIVFGFFFLAFVALLLAFLWISASLDGMRESDVQLKSEVRAGTGLGAWGPRFGAGMLLLGGLIFLFTPRFAGRPIVTPISFRLPVESQPTAEIINPAVPLVQVEGTSSGTSDYYYGFNSQLDLSYRGGLSETIVMFVRSPAWSYWRSHAFDTYDGRSWQQADTENVEIIEYDSGFDTFLLVDDLTGGEFLRDTFYVSFFIANDMPNLLFTAGDPVAVDVAADQIVRDSTGGLRVGSALEEGMVYSVITTPFTVDPDTLRAANGPIPAEVLETNLQIPADLPQRVRDLAHQIGDPQPTVYDKTVAIRDYLRDTFPYDFYPPPQEPGTDAIDQFLFVDQRGVCEHYVSAMVIMLRELGIPARLVAGYGSGDYNPVTGYYEVRADDAHAWVEVYFAGIGWVPFDPTPGWEGDPQTGPVNRWVFSGAFDNVTLPQVDLGGAAQTAGSLLAVAVRPLAIVLGVLLAGAVGVGLVYGANRLMQTVIRPGEHPARRRIFRLYRRVQRRIGRRGAGQTVREHLNDRAELDALARAVEIAAYREAPPDDEAIRQAEEGTG
;
A
#
# COMPACT_ATOMS: atom_id res chain seq x y z
N MET A 1 -38.64 -32.05 23.46
CA MET A 1 -37.57 -31.74 22.49
C MET A 1 -37.47 -30.24 22.19
N ILE A 2 -38.55 -29.57 21.79
CA ILE A 2 -38.58 -28.11 21.53
C ILE A 2 -38.24 -27.27 22.79
N ALA A 3 -38.68 -27.69 23.98
CA ALA A 3 -38.31 -27.04 25.25
C ALA A 3 -36.82 -27.22 25.64
N ALA A 4 -36.16 -28.29 25.17
CA ALA A 4 -34.73 -28.53 25.38
C ALA A 4 -33.87 -27.73 24.37
N LEU A 5 -34.35 -27.61 23.13
CA LEU A 5 -33.78 -26.69 22.12
C LEU A 5 -33.89 -25.23 22.55
N ARG A 6 -35.01 -24.83 23.20
CA ARG A 6 -35.19 -23.49 23.77
C ARG A 6 -34.28 -23.21 24.98
N LYS A 7 -33.89 -24.25 25.73
CA LYS A 7 -32.92 -24.14 26.85
C LYS A 7 -31.48 -24.05 26.36
N GLY A 8 -31.14 -24.71 25.25
CA GLY A 8 -29.81 -24.63 24.61
C GLY A 8 -29.53 -23.27 23.97
N LEU A 9 -30.54 -22.63 23.38
CA LEU A 9 -30.43 -21.30 22.76
C LEU A 9 -30.48 -20.13 23.76
N ASN A 10 -30.86 -20.39 25.02
CA ASN A 10 -30.97 -19.39 26.09
C ASN A 10 -29.91 -19.56 27.21
N LYS A 11 -28.73 -20.13 26.92
CA LYS A 11 -27.57 -19.87 27.79
C LYS A 11 -27.26 -18.39 27.63
N ALA A 12 -27.74 -17.56 28.56
CA ALA A 12 -27.41 -16.14 28.62
C ALA A 12 -25.89 -16.03 28.50
N ARG A 13 -25.40 -15.46 27.39
CA ARG A 13 -23.97 -15.29 27.16
C ARG A 13 -23.43 -14.53 28.36
N THR A 14 -22.57 -15.19 29.14
CA THR A 14 -22.00 -14.58 30.34
C THR A 14 -21.24 -13.34 29.90
N PRO A 15 -21.51 -12.19 30.52
CA PRO A 15 -20.69 -11.00 30.31
C PRO A 15 -19.20 -11.31 30.54
N GLU A 16 -18.34 -10.61 29.81
CA GLU A 16 -16.89 -10.77 29.93
C GLU A 16 -16.32 -9.68 30.85
N ASP A 17 -15.83 -10.07 32.02
CA ASP A 17 -15.31 -9.17 33.06
C ASP A 17 -13.80 -8.94 32.96
N SER A 18 -13.09 -9.69 32.10
CA SER A 18 -11.63 -9.57 31.99
C SER A 18 -11.20 -8.21 31.46
N ILE A 19 -10.61 -7.40 32.34
CA ILE A 19 -9.98 -6.12 32.01
C ILE A 19 -8.84 -6.34 30.99
N GLN A 20 -8.11 -7.45 31.09
CA GLN A 20 -7.01 -7.78 30.18
C GLN A 20 -7.50 -8.00 28.74
N LEU A 21 -8.56 -8.79 28.55
CA LEU A 21 -9.13 -9.03 27.22
C LEU A 21 -9.68 -7.72 26.62
N ARG A 22 -10.36 -6.91 27.44
CA ARG A 22 -10.89 -5.61 27.00
C ARG A 22 -9.79 -4.63 26.58
N ALA A 23 -8.71 -4.55 27.36
CA ALA A 23 -7.56 -3.68 27.04
C ALA A 23 -6.86 -4.10 25.74
N ILE A 24 -6.70 -5.40 25.50
CA ILE A 24 -6.11 -5.90 24.24
C ILE A 24 -6.98 -5.53 23.04
N VAL A 25 -8.30 -5.72 23.14
CA VAL A 25 -9.22 -5.35 22.05
C VAL A 25 -9.23 -3.84 21.82
N ALA A 26 -9.26 -3.03 22.88
CA ALA A 26 -9.17 -1.58 22.75
C ALA A 26 -7.86 -1.15 22.06
N ALA A 27 -6.72 -1.73 22.45
CA ALA A 27 -5.44 -1.47 21.81
C ALA A 27 -5.43 -1.85 20.32
N ALA A 28 -6.02 -2.99 19.97
CA ALA A 28 -6.13 -3.44 18.58
C ALA A 28 -7.02 -2.50 17.74
N GLN A 29 -8.12 -2.02 18.31
CA GLN A 29 -9.01 -1.07 17.64
C GLN A 29 -8.34 0.30 17.45
N VAL A 30 -7.62 0.80 18.46
CA VAL A 30 -6.80 2.02 18.34
C VAL A 30 -5.75 1.85 17.25
N LEU A 31 -5.07 0.70 17.20
CA LEU A 31 -4.08 0.39 16.17
C LEU A 31 -4.68 0.41 14.77
N GLY A 32 -5.92 -0.08 14.59
CA GLY A 32 -6.65 0.02 13.32
C GLY A 32 -6.98 1.47 12.93
N VAL A 33 -7.37 2.32 13.88
CA VAL A 33 -7.60 3.76 13.63
C VAL A 33 -6.31 4.47 13.24
N VAL A 34 -5.22 4.26 13.99
CA VAL A 34 -3.93 4.90 13.72
C VAL A 34 -3.34 4.43 12.40
N GLY A 35 -3.48 3.14 12.06
CA GLY A 35 -3.06 2.60 10.77
C GLY A 35 -3.76 3.28 9.59
N LEU A 36 -5.06 3.57 9.70
CA LEU A 36 -5.79 4.35 8.69
C LEU A 36 -5.35 5.81 8.66
N LEU A 37 -5.20 6.45 9.83
CA LEU A 37 -4.81 7.86 9.92
C LEU A 37 -3.40 8.12 9.36
N TYR A 38 -2.50 7.15 9.49
CA TYR A 38 -1.16 7.22 8.90
C TYR A 38 -1.21 7.33 7.38
N HIS A 39 -2.09 6.55 6.73
CA HIS A 39 -2.22 6.55 5.27
C HIS A 39 -3.16 7.65 4.75
N LEU A 40 -4.10 8.11 5.59
CA LEU A 40 -5.08 9.14 5.26
C LEU A 40 -5.13 10.22 6.35
N PRO A 41 -4.13 11.12 6.44
CA PRO A 41 -4.08 12.17 7.46
C PRO A 41 -5.31 13.09 7.46
N MET A 42 -5.91 13.30 6.29
CA MET A 42 -7.15 14.06 6.11
C MET A 42 -8.36 13.51 6.91
N LEU A 43 -8.33 12.23 7.32
CA LEU A 43 -9.39 11.61 8.11
C LEU A 43 -9.26 11.87 9.63
N TRP A 44 -8.39 12.77 10.07
CA TRP A 44 -8.20 13.09 11.48
C TRP A 44 -9.49 13.41 12.26
N PRO A 45 -10.53 14.08 11.70
CA PRO A 45 -11.76 14.34 12.46
C PRO A 45 -12.51 13.04 12.80
N TYR A 46 -12.55 12.10 11.85
CA TYR A 46 -13.17 10.78 12.02
C TYR A 46 -12.35 9.90 12.98
N ALA A 47 -11.02 10.02 12.94
CA ALA A 47 -10.13 9.34 13.89
C ALA A 47 -10.42 9.80 15.32
N VAL A 48 -10.46 11.11 15.58
CA VAL A 48 -10.75 11.67 16.90
C VAL A 48 -12.12 11.22 17.38
N LEU A 49 -13.16 11.34 16.54
CA LEU A 49 -14.51 10.90 16.89
C LEU A 49 -14.56 9.41 17.23
N THR A 50 -13.90 8.57 16.43
CA THR A 50 -13.84 7.13 16.64
C THR A 50 -13.13 6.78 17.95
N LEU A 51 -12.01 7.43 18.27
CA LEU A 51 -11.29 7.21 19.53
C LEU A 51 -12.12 7.61 20.75
N VAL A 52 -12.87 8.72 20.66
CA VAL A 52 -13.81 9.13 21.72
C VAL A 52 -14.92 8.09 21.89
N LEU A 53 -15.52 7.62 20.79
CA LEU A 53 -16.55 6.58 20.82
C LEU A 53 -16.02 5.26 21.38
N LEU A 54 -14.80 4.84 21.00
CA LEU A 54 -14.13 3.66 21.53
C LEU A 54 -13.92 3.76 23.05
N ALA A 55 -13.38 4.88 23.53
CA ALA A 55 -13.13 5.09 24.95
C ALA A 55 -14.43 5.05 25.76
N ALA A 56 -15.47 5.77 25.31
CA ALA A 56 -16.77 5.80 25.95
C ALA A 56 -17.48 4.44 25.88
N GLY A 57 -17.42 3.76 24.73
CA GLY A 57 -18.05 2.47 24.49
C GLY A 57 -17.44 1.35 25.32
N HIS A 58 -16.11 1.26 25.38
CA HIS A 58 -15.42 0.30 26.26
C HIS A 58 -15.71 0.55 27.75
N TRP A 59 -15.71 1.82 28.18
CA TRP A 59 -16.07 2.18 29.56
C TRP A 59 -17.52 1.81 29.88
N HIS A 60 -18.45 2.11 28.97
CA HIS A 60 -19.85 1.77 29.11
C HIS A 60 -20.05 0.25 29.16
N ALA A 61 -19.48 -0.48 28.20
CA ALA A 61 -19.60 -1.93 28.09
C ALA A 61 -19.05 -2.64 29.33
N TYR A 62 -17.95 -2.13 29.92
CA TYR A 62 -17.42 -2.64 31.18
C TYR A 62 -18.38 -2.38 32.37
N ARG A 63 -18.92 -1.16 32.49
CA ARG A 63 -19.77 -0.79 33.63
C ARG A 63 -21.15 -1.45 33.59
N SER A 64 -21.72 -1.61 32.40
CA SER A 64 -23.07 -2.14 32.16
C SER A 64 -23.20 -3.65 32.36
N VAL A 65 -22.09 -4.39 32.30
CA VAL A 65 -22.00 -5.82 32.66
C VAL A 65 -22.61 -6.10 34.05
N THR A 66 -22.54 -5.13 34.97
CA THR A 66 -23.07 -5.25 36.35
C THR A 66 -24.51 -4.76 36.53
N ARG A 67 -25.14 -4.11 35.54
CA ARG A 67 -26.42 -3.38 35.72
C ARG A 67 -27.60 -3.87 34.86
N GLY A 68 -27.44 -4.93 34.07
CA GLY A 68 -28.51 -5.52 33.26
C GLY A 68 -28.66 -4.89 31.86
N LYS A 69 -29.53 -5.48 31.03
CA LYS A 69 -29.69 -5.14 29.60
C LYS A 69 -30.35 -3.76 29.41
N ASN A 70 -29.68 -2.84 28.71
CA ASN A 70 -30.26 -1.56 28.29
C ASN A 70 -30.62 -1.58 26.80
N ASN A 71 -31.91 -1.74 26.48
CA ASN A 71 -32.40 -1.81 25.10
C ASN A 71 -32.19 -0.50 24.34
N ALA A 72 -32.18 0.65 25.01
CA ALA A 72 -32.00 1.96 24.37
C ALA A 72 -30.62 2.08 23.69
N ILE A 73 -29.58 1.48 24.30
CA ILE A 73 -28.22 1.52 23.75
C ILE A 73 -28.10 0.65 22.51
N ARG A 74 -28.74 -0.52 22.48
CA ARG A 74 -28.76 -1.36 21.28
C ARG A 74 -29.46 -0.66 20.11
N ILE A 75 -30.55 0.03 20.39
CA ILE A 75 -31.26 0.85 19.41
C ILE A 75 -30.35 2.00 18.92
N ALA A 76 -29.63 2.66 19.83
CA ALA A 76 -28.69 3.72 19.48
C ALA A 76 -27.49 3.21 18.65
N VAL A 77 -26.93 2.05 18.98
CA VAL A 77 -25.86 1.40 18.21
C VAL A 77 -26.36 1.00 16.83
N PHE A 78 -27.53 0.37 16.74
CA PHE A 78 -28.16 0.03 15.47
C PHE A 78 -28.38 1.27 14.60
N GLY A 79 -28.99 2.33 15.18
CA GLY A 79 -29.21 3.60 14.50
C GLY A 79 -27.91 4.27 14.08
N GLY A 80 -26.92 4.35 14.96
CA GLY A 80 -25.60 4.93 14.67
C GLY A 80 -24.84 4.19 13.57
N PHE A 81 -24.90 2.85 13.56
CA PHE A 81 -24.30 2.05 12.50
C PHE A 81 -24.97 2.29 11.16
N HIS A 82 -26.31 2.36 11.12
CA HIS A 82 -27.04 2.66 9.90
C HIS A 82 -26.83 4.11 9.45
N LEU A 83 -26.68 5.06 10.37
CA LEU A 83 -26.29 6.43 10.03
C LEU A 83 -24.87 6.48 9.45
N ALA A 84 -23.92 5.73 10.00
CA ALA A 84 -22.58 5.61 9.43
C ALA A 84 -22.61 4.96 8.03
N LEU A 85 -23.49 3.96 7.83
CA LEU A 85 -23.70 3.32 6.53
C LEU A 85 -24.37 4.28 5.54
N CYS A 86 -25.39 5.03 5.97
CA CYS A 86 -26.01 6.08 5.17
C CYS A 86 -25.00 7.17 4.84
N TRP A 87 -24.14 7.56 5.78
CA TRP A 87 -23.04 8.49 5.54
C TRP A 87 -22.06 7.95 4.51
N MET A 88 -21.71 6.66 4.58
CA MET A 88 -20.90 6.00 3.55
C MET A 88 -21.58 6.06 2.19
N CYS A 89 -22.84 5.64 2.09
CA CYS A 89 -23.59 5.63 0.84
C CYS A 89 -23.73 7.05 0.29
N SER A 90 -24.15 8.01 1.12
CA SER A 90 -24.22 9.42 0.73
C SER A 90 -22.85 9.93 0.31
N GLY A 91 -21.81 9.67 1.09
CA GLY A 91 -20.43 10.05 0.78
C GLY A 91 -19.92 9.47 -0.53
N ILE A 92 -20.33 8.26 -0.87
CA ILE A 92 -20.11 7.66 -2.20
C ILE A 92 -20.82 8.48 -3.29
N PHE A 93 -22.09 8.87 -3.07
CA PHE A 93 -22.86 9.65 -4.04
C PHE A 93 -22.43 11.13 -4.16
N ILE A 94 -21.83 11.70 -3.11
CA ILE A 94 -21.34 13.09 -3.08
C ILE A 94 -19.81 13.16 -3.11
N GLY A 95 -19.13 12.15 -3.63
CA GLY A 95 -17.68 12.14 -3.87
C GLY A 95 -16.79 12.54 -2.68
N LEU A 96 -17.18 12.21 -1.45
CA LEU A 96 -16.31 12.41 -0.30
C LEU A 96 -15.06 11.52 -0.45
N PRO A 97 -13.87 11.96 -0.04
CA PRO A 97 -12.67 11.14 -0.09
C PRO A 97 -12.77 9.96 0.91
N TYR A 98 -12.61 8.74 0.40
CA TYR A 98 -12.53 7.49 1.17
C TYR A 98 -13.73 7.20 2.12
N PRO A 99 -14.99 7.22 1.64
CA PRO A 99 -16.17 7.07 2.49
C PRO A 99 -16.24 5.69 3.15
N GLN A 100 -15.71 4.65 2.49
CA GLN A 100 -15.54 3.30 3.07
C GLN A 100 -14.59 3.28 4.27
N ALA A 101 -13.50 4.07 4.26
CA ALA A 101 -12.56 4.16 5.38
C ALA A 101 -13.21 4.91 6.55
N GLN A 102 -13.92 6.01 6.26
CA GLN A 102 -14.72 6.74 7.25
C GLN A 102 -15.75 5.81 7.91
N PHE A 103 -16.48 5.01 7.13
CA PHE A 103 -17.43 4.02 7.63
C PHE A 103 -16.77 2.97 8.51
N ALA A 104 -15.65 2.38 8.08
CA ALA A 104 -14.96 1.35 8.85
C ALA A 104 -14.55 1.85 10.24
N MET A 105 -14.10 3.10 10.34
CA MET A 105 -13.75 3.75 11.62
C MET A 105 -14.99 4.01 12.46
N LEU A 106 -16.01 4.64 11.90
CA LEU A 106 -17.25 4.98 12.61
C LEU A 106 -18.01 3.72 13.09
N ALA A 107 -18.10 2.69 12.25
CA ALA A 107 -18.69 1.40 12.59
C ALA A 107 -17.97 0.76 13.78
N MET A 108 -16.63 0.80 13.80
CA MET A 108 -15.85 0.31 14.93
C MET A 108 -16.11 1.10 16.22
N GLY A 109 -16.19 2.44 16.13
CA GLY A 109 -16.55 3.30 17.25
C GLY A 109 -17.94 2.99 17.81
N VAL A 110 -18.95 2.87 16.95
CA VAL A 110 -20.33 2.60 17.35
C VAL A 110 -20.51 1.20 17.93
N VAL A 111 -19.95 0.16 17.30
CA VAL A 111 -20.07 -1.24 17.75
C VAL A 111 -19.34 -1.48 19.09
N SER A 112 -18.38 -0.63 19.46
CA SER A 112 -17.66 -0.74 20.74
C SER A 112 -18.57 -0.69 21.98
N TRP A 113 -19.76 -0.10 21.85
CA TRP A 113 -20.76 -0.02 22.90
C TRP A 113 -21.47 -1.35 23.16
N GLU A 114 -21.35 -2.33 22.26
CA GLU A 114 -21.92 -3.68 22.42
C GLU A 114 -20.91 -4.74 22.87
N LEU A 115 -19.71 -4.36 23.30
CA LEU A 115 -18.65 -5.29 23.71
C LEU A 115 -18.89 -5.93 25.10
N PHE A 116 -20.06 -6.52 25.31
CA PHE A 116 -20.47 -7.13 26.58
C PHE A 116 -19.94 -8.55 26.78
N THR A 117 -19.83 -9.31 25.69
CA THR A 117 -19.47 -10.74 25.73
C THR A 117 -18.11 -10.95 25.08
N ARG A 118 -17.45 -12.07 25.40
CA ARG A 118 -16.18 -12.44 24.78
C ARG A 118 -16.29 -12.56 23.26
N MET A 119 -17.40 -13.07 22.76
CA MET A 119 -17.65 -13.16 21.32
C MET A 119 -17.72 -11.77 20.69
N ASN A 120 -18.33 -10.80 21.37
CA ASN A 120 -18.37 -9.42 20.89
C ASN A 120 -16.98 -8.77 20.95
N LEU A 121 -16.16 -9.07 21.97
CA LEU A 121 -14.75 -8.66 22.00
C LEU A 121 -13.96 -9.23 20.82
N ALA A 122 -14.19 -10.49 20.45
CA ALA A 122 -13.59 -11.08 19.25
C ALA A 122 -14.07 -10.37 17.96
N SER A 123 -15.35 -9.97 17.88
CA SER A 123 -15.85 -9.13 16.78
C SER A 123 -15.15 -7.75 16.74
N GLY A 124 -14.78 -7.19 17.90
CA GLY A 124 -13.97 -5.98 18.00
C GLY A 124 -12.58 -6.13 17.36
N LEU A 125 -11.93 -7.29 17.51
CA LEU A 125 -10.69 -7.61 16.80
C LEU A 125 -10.92 -7.76 15.29
N GLY A 126 -12.05 -8.32 14.87
CA GLY A 126 -12.42 -8.41 13.46
C GLY A 126 -12.60 -7.01 12.82
N LEU A 127 -13.22 -6.07 13.52
CA LEU A 127 -13.36 -4.69 13.05
C LEU A 127 -12.02 -3.94 13.01
N ALA A 128 -11.13 -4.20 13.96
CA ALA A 128 -9.76 -3.68 13.89
C ALA A 128 -9.00 -4.23 12.68
N LEU A 129 -9.12 -5.53 12.40
CA LEU A 129 -8.54 -6.16 11.20
C LEU A 129 -9.14 -5.59 9.91
N ALA A 130 -10.45 -5.32 9.87
CA ALA A 130 -11.10 -4.71 8.71
C ALA A 130 -10.55 -3.29 8.43
N ASN A 131 -10.35 -2.48 9.47
CA ASN A 131 -9.70 -1.18 9.34
C ASN A 131 -8.26 -1.30 8.86
N LEU A 132 -7.50 -2.29 9.37
CA LEU A 132 -6.14 -2.57 8.89
C LEU A 132 -6.12 -3.12 7.46
N TYR A 133 -7.13 -3.86 7.03
CA TYR A 133 -7.27 -4.30 5.65
C TYR A 133 -7.46 -3.08 4.73
N VAL A 134 -8.34 -2.15 5.08
CA VAL A 134 -8.49 -0.90 4.32
C VAL A 134 -7.17 -0.12 4.31
N ALA A 135 -6.50 0.02 5.46
CA ALA A 135 -5.17 0.64 5.50
C ALA A 135 -4.14 -0.09 4.61
N SER A 136 -4.19 -1.42 4.53
CA SER A 136 -3.29 -2.22 3.68
C SER A 136 -3.48 -1.93 2.19
N THR A 137 -4.73 -1.71 1.76
CA THR A 137 -5.03 -1.40 0.36
C THR A 137 -4.56 -0.01 -0.07
N LEU A 138 -4.29 0.87 0.91
CA LEU A 138 -3.81 2.23 0.72
C LEU A 138 -2.32 2.37 1.02
N SER A 139 -1.67 1.28 1.46
CA SER A 139 -0.29 1.34 1.91
C SER A 139 0.69 1.44 0.74
N ARG A 140 1.57 2.43 0.82
CA ARG A 140 2.61 2.73 -0.18
C ARG A 140 4.02 2.55 0.37
N ASP A 141 4.16 2.12 1.64
CA ASP A 141 5.45 1.96 2.30
C ASP A 141 5.49 0.72 3.22
N ILE A 142 6.64 0.43 3.80
CA ILE A 142 6.82 -0.73 4.71
C ILE A 142 6.21 -0.49 6.10
N VAL A 143 5.81 0.74 6.44
CA VAL A 143 5.37 1.10 7.79
C VAL A 143 4.08 0.37 8.17
N PHE A 144 3.20 0.09 7.19
CA PHE A 144 2.04 -0.77 7.38
C PHE A 144 2.39 -2.14 7.99
N GLY A 145 3.55 -2.71 7.65
CA GLY A 145 4.02 -3.97 8.20
C GLY A 145 4.11 -3.95 9.73
N PHE A 146 4.50 -2.82 10.34
CA PHE A 146 4.56 -2.68 11.79
C PHE A 146 3.16 -2.66 12.42
N PHE A 147 2.20 -1.99 11.81
CA PHE A 147 0.79 -2.01 12.25
C PHE A 147 0.21 -3.42 12.19
N PHE A 148 0.46 -4.16 11.11
CA PHE A 148 -0.02 -5.53 10.97
C PHE A 148 0.63 -6.47 12.01
N LEU A 149 1.95 -6.39 12.20
CA LEU A 149 2.66 -7.21 13.19
C LEU A 149 2.20 -6.92 14.63
N ALA A 150 1.98 -5.64 14.97
CA ALA A 150 1.45 -5.26 16.27
C ALA A 150 0.03 -5.81 16.49
N PHE A 151 -0.82 -5.81 15.46
CA PHE A 151 -2.16 -6.41 15.53
C PHE A 151 -2.08 -7.92 15.75
N VAL A 152 -1.22 -8.62 15.01
CA VAL A 152 -1.01 -10.06 15.16
C VAL A 152 -0.55 -10.40 16.58
N ALA A 153 0.35 -9.61 17.16
CA ALA A 153 0.79 -9.79 18.55
C ALA A 153 -0.38 -9.64 19.54
N LEU A 154 -1.25 -8.63 19.35
CA LEU A 154 -2.45 -8.43 20.17
C LEU A 154 -3.46 -9.56 20.00
N LEU A 155 -3.68 -10.05 18.78
CA LEU A 155 -4.55 -11.19 18.51
C LEU A 155 -4.06 -12.46 19.21
N LEU A 156 -2.76 -12.75 19.12
CA LEU A 156 -2.14 -13.89 19.81
C LEU A 156 -2.26 -13.76 21.33
N ALA A 157 -2.05 -12.55 21.87
CA ALA A 157 -2.24 -12.28 23.30
C ALA A 157 -3.71 -12.50 23.72
N PHE A 158 -4.68 -12.05 22.92
CA PHE A 158 -6.11 -12.28 23.16
C PHE A 158 -6.44 -13.78 23.21
N LEU A 159 -5.98 -14.54 22.21
CA LEU A 159 -6.24 -15.99 22.13
C LEU A 159 -5.61 -16.73 23.31
N TRP A 160 -4.38 -16.38 23.69
CA TRP A 160 -3.69 -17.00 24.82
C TRP A 160 -4.37 -16.70 26.16
N ILE A 161 -4.71 -15.44 26.45
CA ILE A 161 -5.41 -15.07 27.68
C ILE A 161 -6.81 -15.70 27.71
N SER A 162 -7.54 -15.68 26.58
CA SER A 162 -8.86 -16.31 26.45
C SER A 162 -8.78 -17.79 26.82
N ALA A 163 -7.85 -18.54 26.23
CA ALA A 163 -7.66 -19.95 26.54
C ALA A 163 -7.31 -20.19 28.02
N SER A 164 -6.46 -19.34 28.61
CA SER A 164 -6.10 -19.44 30.03
C SER A 164 -7.29 -19.22 30.97
N LEU A 165 -8.18 -18.28 30.62
CA LEU A 165 -9.38 -17.96 31.40
C LEU A 165 -10.45 -19.06 31.29
N ASP A 166 -10.58 -19.69 30.12
CA ASP A 166 -11.55 -20.77 29.91
C ASP A 166 -11.12 -22.07 30.62
N GLY A 167 -9.81 -22.39 30.60
CA GLY A 167 -9.25 -23.50 31.38
C GLY A 167 -9.42 -23.33 32.90
N MET A 168 -9.64 -22.10 33.38
CA MET A 168 -9.99 -21.81 34.77
C MET A 168 -11.50 -21.81 35.07
N ARG A 169 -12.37 -21.70 34.05
CA ARG A 169 -13.84 -21.75 34.21
C ARG A 169 -14.40 -23.17 34.19
N GLU A 170 -13.74 -24.12 33.52
CA GLU A 170 -14.14 -25.53 33.52
C GLU A 170 -14.00 -26.22 34.89
N SER A 171 -13.37 -25.58 35.89
CA SER A 171 -13.33 -26.13 37.26
C SER A 171 -14.62 -25.95 38.05
N ASP A 172 -15.54 -25.07 37.61
CA ASP A 172 -16.60 -24.54 38.45
C ASP A 172 -18.04 -24.86 37.95
N VAL A 173 -18.28 -26.06 37.38
CA VAL A 173 -19.57 -26.82 37.32
C VAL A 173 -19.88 -27.40 35.92
N GLN A 174 -19.66 -28.71 35.72
CA GLN A 174 -20.72 -29.73 35.53
C GLN A 174 -20.15 -31.17 35.40
N LEU A 175 -20.78 -32.10 36.12
CA LEU A 175 -20.71 -33.54 35.92
C LEU A 175 -21.31 -33.96 34.55
N LYS A 176 -20.68 -34.98 33.94
CA LYS A 176 -21.13 -35.88 32.86
C LYS A 176 -21.35 -35.28 31.45
N SER A 177 -20.33 -35.45 30.61
CA SER A 177 -20.40 -36.48 29.56
C SER A 177 -18.99 -36.96 29.23
N GLU A 178 -18.84 -38.26 29.00
CA GLU A 178 -17.64 -38.86 28.43
C GLU A 178 -17.39 -38.25 27.05
N VAL A 179 -16.59 -37.20 26.99
CA VAL A 179 -15.78 -36.92 25.81
C VAL A 179 -14.39 -37.31 26.23
N ARG A 180 -13.95 -38.47 25.72
CA ARG A 180 -12.54 -38.89 25.72
C ARG A 180 -11.69 -37.63 25.56
N ALA A 181 -10.70 -37.47 26.44
CA ALA A 181 -9.57 -36.59 26.23
C ALA A 181 -8.78 -37.06 24.99
N GLY A 182 -9.39 -36.98 23.81
CA GLY A 182 -8.74 -37.17 22.53
C GLY A 182 -8.17 -35.83 22.15
N THR A 183 -6.87 -35.64 22.42
CA THR A 183 -5.92 -34.89 21.58
C THR A 183 -6.44 -33.63 20.86
N GLY A 184 -7.34 -32.88 21.49
CA GLY A 184 -8.11 -31.83 20.84
C GLY A 184 -7.45 -30.49 21.09
N LEU A 185 -6.77 -29.96 20.07
CA LEU A 185 -6.49 -28.55 19.74
C LEU A 185 -6.13 -27.49 20.82
N GLY A 186 -6.40 -27.65 22.12
CA GLY A 186 -6.14 -26.65 23.15
C GLY A 186 -4.66 -26.44 23.48
N ALA A 187 -3.83 -27.49 23.38
CA ALA A 187 -2.38 -27.38 23.57
C ALA A 187 -1.64 -26.96 22.28
N TRP A 188 -2.29 -27.17 21.12
CA TRP A 188 -1.74 -26.82 19.81
C TRP A 188 -2.23 -25.46 19.33
N GLY A 189 -3.35 -24.92 19.82
CA GLY A 189 -3.96 -23.68 19.34
C GLY A 189 -3.01 -22.48 19.19
N PRO A 190 -2.17 -22.16 20.19
CA PRO A 190 -1.22 -21.05 20.08
C PRO A 190 -0.05 -21.38 19.13
N ARG A 191 0.42 -22.63 19.11
CA ARG A 191 1.54 -23.09 18.25
C ARG A 191 1.11 -23.25 16.79
N PHE A 192 -0.12 -23.70 16.57
CA PHE A 192 -0.78 -23.81 15.28
C PHE A 192 -1.16 -22.42 14.76
N GLY A 193 -1.65 -21.53 15.61
CA GLY A 193 -1.88 -20.12 15.26
C GLY A 193 -0.59 -19.40 14.87
N ALA A 194 0.47 -19.52 15.69
CA ALA A 194 1.78 -18.98 15.35
C ALA A 194 2.38 -19.64 14.08
N GLY A 195 2.20 -20.95 13.92
CA GLY A 195 2.63 -21.68 12.72
C GLY A 195 1.87 -21.28 11.46
N MET A 196 0.56 -21.03 11.55
CA MET A 196 -0.27 -20.53 10.45
C MET A 196 0.04 -19.07 10.12
N LEU A 197 0.39 -18.24 11.11
CA LEU A 197 0.84 -16.87 10.88
C LEU A 197 2.23 -16.82 10.24
N LEU A 198 3.16 -17.66 10.70
CA LEU A 198 4.47 -17.81 10.06
C LEU A 198 4.32 -18.37 8.64
N LEU A 199 3.49 -19.39 8.45
CA LEU A 199 3.23 -19.94 7.12
C LEU A 199 2.51 -18.94 6.23
N GLY A 200 1.53 -18.20 6.73
CA GLY A 200 0.84 -17.13 6.00
C GLY A 200 1.76 -15.98 5.65
N GLY A 201 2.67 -15.60 6.57
CA GLY A 201 3.72 -14.62 6.31
C GLY A 201 4.74 -15.10 5.28
N LEU A 202 5.17 -16.37 5.36
CA LEU A 202 6.06 -17.00 4.38
C LEU A 202 5.38 -17.11 3.01
N ILE A 203 4.12 -17.55 2.96
CA ILE A 203 3.34 -17.57 1.73
C ILE A 203 3.26 -16.14 1.18
N PHE A 204 2.91 -15.14 1.98
CA PHE A 204 2.88 -13.74 1.53
C PHE A 204 4.23 -13.23 1.02
N LEU A 205 5.34 -13.60 1.68
CA LEU A 205 6.72 -13.24 1.30
C LEU A 205 7.17 -13.91 -0.01
N PHE A 206 6.76 -15.15 -0.25
CA PHE A 206 7.21 -15.96 -1.39
C PHE A 206 6.17 -16.11 -2.51
N THR A 207 4.95 -15.62 -2.32
CA THR A 207 3.96 -15.53 -3.39
C THR A 207 4.42 -14.42 -4.32
N PRO A 208 4.68 -14.73 -5.61
CA PRO A 208 5.00 -13.69 -6.57
C PRO A 208 3.86 -12.68 -6.55
N ARG A 209 4.18 -11.42 -6.28
CA ARG A 209 3.25 -10.33 -6.59
C ARG A 209 3.29 -10.17 -8.10
N PHE A 210 2.62 -11.09 -8.78
CA PHE A 210 2.21 -10.83 -10.15
C PHE A 210 1.50 -9.50 -10.07
N ALA A 211 1.89 -8.56 -10.92
CA ALA A 211 1.06 -7.44 -11.21
C ALA A 211 -0.15 -7.98 -11.96
N GLY A 212 -1.03 -8.64 -11.20
CA GLY A 212 -2.24 -9.23 -11.70
C GLY A 212 -3.04 -8.10 -12.31
N ARG A 213 -3.68 -8.39 -13.44
CA ARG A 213 -4.80 -7.59 -13.92
C ARG A 213 -5.67 -7.31 -12.70
N PRO A 214 -5.75 -6.06 -12.24
CA PRO A 214 -6.48 -5.79 -11.03
C PRO A 214 -7.90 -6.32 -11.24
N ILE A 215 -8.40 -7.17 -10.34
CA ILE A 215 -9.85 -7.25 -10.10
C ILE A 215 -10.19 -6.02 -9.24
N VAL A 216 -9.80 -4.84 -9.72
CA VAL A 216 -10.36 -3.57 -9.28
C VAL A 216 -11.43 -3.35 -10.32
N THR A 217 -12.67 -3.69 -9.97
CA THR A 217 -13.79 -3.06 -10.65
C THR A 217 -13.53 -1.55 -10.58
N PRO A 218 -13.56 -0.81 -11.70
CA PRO A 218 -13.45 0.64 -11.65
C PRO A 218 -14.61 1.10 -10.79
N ILE A 219 -14.28 1.51 -9.57
CA ILE A 219 -15.23 2.16 -8.70
C ILE A 219 -14.57 3.48 -8.33
N SER A 220 -14.47 4.34 -9.33
CA SER A 220 -14.23 5.77 -9.20
C SER A 220 -15.60 6.45 -8.96
N PHE A 221 -16.00 6.48 -7.69
CA PHE A 221 -17.02 7.38 -7.13
C PHE A 221 -16.76 8.87 -7.46
N ARG A 222 -17.17 9.40 -8.63
CA ARG A 222 -16.97 10.81 -9.02
C ARG A 222 -17.78 11.79 -8.17
N LEU A 223 -17.10 12.81 -7.62
CA LEU A 223 -17.51 14.19 -7.90
C LEU A 223 -16.55 14.69 -8.99
N PRO A 224 -17.06 15.32 -10.05
CA PRO A 224 -16.19 15.99 -11.00
C PRO A 224 -15.35 17.02 -10.26
N VAL A 225 -14.08 17.12 -10.60
CA VAL A 225 -13.46 18.44 -10.58
C VAL A 225 -14.30 19.29 -11.54
N GLU A 226 -15.16 20.17 -11.00
CA GLU A 226 -15.87 21.21 -11.77
C GLU A 226 -14.82 22.18 -12.30
N SER A 227 -14.15 21.77 -13.36
CA SER A 227 -13.21 22.60 -14.10
C SER A 227 -13.63 22.56 -15.56
N GLN A 228 -13.91 23.72 -16.12
CA GLN A 228 -14.08 23.86 -17.56
C GLN A 228 -12.85 23.26 -18.26
N PRO A 229 -13.02 22.52 -19.36
CA PRO A 229 -11.88 22.04 -20.13
C PRO A 229 -10.99 23.22 -20.49
N THR A 230 -9.69 23.09 -20.23
CA THR A 230 -8.72 24.12 -20.54
C THR A 230 -7.67 23.56 -21.47
N ALA A 231 -7.36 24.35 -22.49
CA ALA A 231 -6.25 24.09 -23.39
C ALA A 231 -4.93 24.66 -22.84
N GLU A 232 -4.97 25.40 -21.73
CA GLU A 232 -3.79 25.89 -21.03
C GLU A 232 -3.16 24.80 -20.16
N ILE A 233 -1.84 24.77 -20.11
CA ILE A 233 -1.12 23.94 -19.13
C ILE A 233 -1.01 24.74 -17.83
N ILE A 234 -1.77 24.32 -16.83
CA ILE A 234 -1.76 24.92 -15.49
C ILE A 234 -0.72 24.17 -14.68
N ASN A 235 0.40 24.83 -14.40
CA ASN A 235 1.47 24.26 -13.60
C ASN A 235 1.63 25.04 -12.27
N PRO A 236 1.22 24.48 -11.12
CA PRO A 236 1.26 25.18 -9.82
C PRO A 236 2.69 25.54 -9.37
N ALA A 237 3.68 24.88 -9.98
CA ALA A 237 5.10 25.05 -9.72
C ALA A 237 5.74 26.32 -10.28
N VAL A 238 5.21 26.84 -11.39
CA VAL A 238 5.88 27.86 -12.18
C VAL A 238 5.40 29.24 -11.72
N PRO A 239 6.28 30.12 -11.22
CA PRO A 239 5.87 31.46 -10.82
C PRO A 239 5.37 32.27 -12.03
N LEU A 240 4.33 33.08 -11.81
CA LEU A 240 3.70 33.96 -12.83
C LEU A 240 4.68 34.97 -13.48
N VAL A 241 5.89 35.13 -12.93
CA VAL A 241 6.95 35.99 -13.47
C VAL A 241 8.24 35.18 -13.50
N GLN A 242 8.68 34.79 -14.70
CA GLN A 242 10.01 34.22 -14.92
C GLN A 242 11.02 35.37 -14.98
N VAL A 243 11.99 35.39 -14.06
CA VAL A 243 13.12 36.33 -14.14
C VAL A 243 14.24 35.63 -14.90
N GLU A 244 14.56 36.13 -16.10
CA GLU A 244 15.67 35.64 -16.91
C GLU A 244 16.97 35.58 -16.08
N GLY A 245 17.68 34.44 -16.17
CA GLY A 245 19.09 34.34 -15.79
C GLY A 245 19.41 33.96 -14.34
N THR A 246 18.45 33.56 -13.50
CA THR A 246 18.78 33.02 -12.17
C THR A 246 17.96 31.77 -11.80
N SER A 247 18.53 30.59 -12.04
CA SER A 247 18.08 29.38 -11.35
C SER A 247 18.49 29.51 -9.88
N SER A 248 17.56 29.77 -8.97
CA SER A 248 17.89 29.87 -7.54
C SER A 248 18.30 28.54 -6.92
N GLY A 249 18.34 27.44 -7.67
CA GLY A 249 18.68 26.10 -7.17
C GLY A 249 17.71 25.59 -6.10
N THR A 250 16.57 26.27 -5.93
CA THR A 250 15.55 25.99 -4.89
C THR A 250 14.17 25.70 -5.46
N SER A 251 13.98 25.71 -6.79
CA SER A 251 12.75 25.19 -7.39
C SER A 251 12.94 23.70 -7.64
N ASP A 252 12.06 22.86 -7.10
CA ASP A 252 12.07 21.39 -7.22
C ASP A 252 11.33 20.93 -8.50
N TYR A 253 11.29 21.77 -9.53
CA TYR A 253 10.31 21.68 -10.60
C TYR A 253 10.95 21.59 -11.98
N TYR A 254 10.42 20.67 -12.77
CA TYR A 254 10.74 20.54 -14.19
C TYR A 254 9.95 21.54 -15.04
N TYR A 255 10.66 22.45 -15.71
CA TYR A 255 10.03 23.49 -16.54
C TYR A 255 9.40 22.96 -17.82
N GLY A 256 9.79 21.77 -18.27
CA GLY A 256 9.22 21.14 -19.47
C GLY A 256 7.78 20.64 -19.32
N PHE A 257 7.16 20.75 -18.14
CA PHE A 257 5.71 20.58 -17.99
C PHE A 257 4.98 21.90 -18.23
N ASN A 258 5.12 22.43 -19.44
CA ASN A 258 4.54 23.69 -19.89
C ASN A 258 4.42 23.68 -21.42
N SER A 259 3.74 24.65 -22.02
CA SER A 259 3.63 24.77 -23.48
C SER A 259 4.94 25.19 -24.15
N GLN A 260 5.93 25.63 -23.38
CA GLN A 260 7.27 25.99 -23.84
C GLN A 260 8.35 25.38 -22.94
N LEU A 261 9.41 24.87 -23.57
CA LEU A 261 10.62 24.35 -22.92
C LEU A 261 11.85 25.13 -23.43
N ASP A 262 12.44 25.98 -22.60
CA ASP A 262 13.68 26.71 -22.91
C ASP A 262 14.90 25.87 -22.47
N LEU A 263 15.77 25.52 -23.43
CA LEU A 263 16.93 24.65 -23.17
C LEU A 263 18.01 25.31 -22.30
N SER A 264 17.96 26.62 -22.09
CA SER A 264 18.88 27.31 -21.19
C SER A 264 18.49 27.21 -19.72
N TYR A 265 17.28 26.69 -19.40
CA TYR A 265 16.79 26.57 -18.03
C TYR A 265 16.19 25.18 -17.79
N ARG A 266 16.82 24.38 -16.93
CA ARG A 266 16.25 23.09 -16.48
C ARG A 266 15.53 23.16 -15.14
N GLY A 267 15.93 24.09 -14.27
CA GLY A 267 15.51 24.12 -12.86
C GLY A 267 16.35 23.20 -11.97
N GLY A 268 16.01 23.15 -10.68
CA GLY A 268 16.47 22.09 -9.78
C GLY A 268 15.48 20.93 -9.84
N LEU A 269 15.96 19.71 -9.96
CA LEU A 269 15.12 18.53 -9.78
C LEU A 269 15.49 17.88 -8.45
N SER A 270 14.50 17.66 -7.59
CA SER A 270 14.72 17.06 -6.27
C SER A 270 14.38 15.58 -6.27
N GLU A 271 14.91 14.85 -5.28
CA GLU A 271 14.53 13.44 -5.03
C GLU A 271 13.13 13.33 -4.39
N THR A 272 12.30 14.37 -4.39
CA THR A 272 10.95 14.34 -3.81
C THR A 272 10.04 13.46 -4.66
N ILE A 273 9.33 12.51 -4.05
CA ILE A 273 8.36 11.65 -4.75
C ILE A 273 7.17 12.52 -5.18
N VAL A 274 6.92 12.62 -6.49
CA VAL A 274 5.81 13.38 -7.06
C VAL A 274 4.58 12.50 -7.31
N MET A 275 4.79 11.22 -7.60
CA MET A 275 3.70 10.25 -7.76
C MET A 275 4.15 8.82 -7.48
N PHE A 276 3.19 7.97 -7.11
CA PHE A 276 3.37 6.51 -7.12
C PHE A 276 2.60 5.94 -8.29
N VAL A 277 3.23 5.08 -9.09
CA VAL A 277 2.58 4.44 -10.25
C VAL A 277 2.46 2.95 -10.00
N ARG A 278 1.25 2.43 -10.07
CA ARG A 278 1.00 0.98 -10.04
C ARG A 278 0.79 0.49 -11.45
N SER A 279 1.78 -0.23 -11.98
CA SER A 279 1.75 -0.78 -13.33
C SER A 279 2.29 -2.21 -13.35
N PRO A 280 1.71 -3.12 -14.15
CA PRO A 280 2.30 -4.43 -14.41
C PRO A 280 3.48 -4.42 -15.37
N ALA A 281 3.69 -3.31 -16.06
CA ALA A 281 4.77 -3.09 -16.98
C ALA A 281 5.59 -1.86 -16.56
N TRP A 282 6.88 -1.86 -16.86
CA TRP A 282 7.64 -0.61 -16.83
C TRP A 282 7.23 0.21 -18.05
N SER A 283 7.31 1.53 -17.94
CA SER A 283 7.08 2.46 -19.04
C SER A 283 7.72 3.78 -18.67
N TYR A 284 7.98 4.62 -19.66
CA TYR A 284 8.04 6.06 -19.42
C TYR A 284 6.60 6.57 -19.23
N TRP A 285 6.45 7.55 -18.35
CA TRP A 285 5.16 8.16 -18.03
C TRP A 285 4.99 9.42 -18.90
N ARG A 286 4.43 9.23 -20.09
CA ARG A 286 4.26 10.25 -21.13
C ARG A 286 3.23 11.29 -20.72
N SER A 287 3.58 12.58 -20.83
CA SER A 287 2.62 13.68 -20.67
C SER A 287 2.15 14.24 -22.02
N HIS A 288 3.03 14.93 -22.74
CA HIS A 288 2.75 15.65 -23.98
C HIS A 288 4.03 15.80 -24.81
N ALA A 289 3.91 16.35 -26.02
CA ALA A 289 5.05 16.62 -26.91
C ALA A 289 5.07 18.07 -27.40
N PHE A 290 6.23 18.47 -27.95
CA PHE A 290 6.51 19.75 -28.59
C PHE A 290 6.82 19.54 -30.06
N ASP A 291 6.41 20.49 -30.89
CA ASP A 291 6.49 20.36 -32.35
C ASP A 291 7.38 21.44 -32.99
N THR A 292 7.56 22.60 -32.37
CA THR A 292 8.24 23.74 -33.00
C THR A 292 9.50 24.11 -32.23
N TYR A 293 10.61 24.24 -32.93
CA TYR A 293 11.91 24.65 -32.38
C TYR A 293 12.40 25.94 -33.05
N ASP A 294 12.91 26.86 -32.24
CA ASP A 294 13.33 28.21 -32.67
C ASP A 294 14.84 28.48 -32.53
N GLY A 295 15.63 27.45 -32.21
CA GLY A 295 17.08 27.58 -31.96
C GLY A 295 17.46 27.68 -30.48
N ARG A 296 16.47 27.81 -29.59
CA ARG A 296 16.67 27.90 -28.14
C ARG A 296 15.62 27.15 -27.34
N SER A 297 14.37 27.20 -27.77
CA SER A 297 13.22 26.67 -27.07
C SER A 297 12.35 25.81 -27.96
N TRP A 298 11.64 24.88 -27.32
CA TRP A 298 10.57 24.09 -27.92
C TRP A 298 9.23 24.68 -27.53
N GLN A 299 8.29 24.68 -28.46
CA GLN A 299 6.92 25.17 -28.27
C GLN A 299 5.92 24.14 -28.79
N GLN A 300 4.77 24.07 -28.14
CA GLN A 300 3.60 23.35 -28.66
C GLN A 300 2.82 24.31 -29.56
N ALA A 301 2.73 24.03 -30.87
CA ALA A 301 2.10 24.94 -31.84
C ALA A 301 0.58 25.05 -31.65
N ASP A 302 -0.06 24.03 -31.06
CA ASP A 302 -1.53 23.94 -30.98
C ASP A 302 -2.05 23.87 -29.53
N THR A 303 -1.91 24.98 -28.81
CA THR A 303 -2.54 25.16 -27.50
C THR A 303 -3.97 25.66 -27.59
N GLU A 304 -4.51 25.90 -28.79
CA GLU A 304 -5.86 26.49 -28.97
C GLU A 304 -6.85 25.54 -29.67
N ASN A 305 -6.42 24.69 -30.60
CA ASN A 305 -7.27 23.65 -31.17
C ASN A 305 -7.05 22.35 -30.42
N VAL A 306 -8.00 22.04 -29.54
CA VAL A 306 -7.97 20.84 -28.73
C VAL A 306 -9.23 20.03 -28.93
N GLU A 307 -9.09 18.71 -28.91
CA GLU A 307 -10.22 17.79 -28.90
C GLU A 307 -10.75 17.69 -27.47
N ILE A 308 -12.03 18.03 -27.28
CA ILE A 308 -12.72 17.78 -26.01
C ILE A 308 -13.30 16.37 -26.08
N ILE A 309 -12.80 15.49 -25.22
CA ILE A 309 -13.31 14.13 -25.10
C ILE A 309 -14.35 14.14 -23.98
N GLU A 310 -15.60 13.90 -24.37
CA GLU A 310 -16.71 13.78 -23.44
C GLU A 310 -16.76 12.38 -22.82
N TYR A 311 -17.33 12.32 -21.63
CA TYR A 311 -17.46 11.08 -20.88
C TYR A 311 -18.42 10.10 -21.56
N ASP A 312 -17.98 8.86 -21.78
CA ASP A 312 -18.87 7.79 -22.25
C ASP A 312 -19.64 7.18 -21.07
N SER A 313 -20.94 7.50 -21.00
CA SER A 313 -21.89 6.97 -20.02
C SER A 313 -22.07 5.44 -20.02
N GLY A 314 -21.55 4.73 -21.04
CA GLY A 314 -21.64 3.28 -21.14
C GLY A 314 -20.55 2.49 -20.37
N PHE A 315 -19.36 3.07 -20.21
CA PHE A 315 -18.17 2.37 -19.68
C PHE A 315 -17.59 2.96 -18.40
N ASP A 316 -18.21 4.03 -17.91
CA ASP A 316 -17.70 4.82 -16.81
C ASP A 316 -16.24 5.28 -16.96
N THR A 317 -15.81 5.64 -18.18
CA THR A 317 -14.40 5.94 -18.53
C THR A 317 -14.37 6.83 -19.78
N PHE A 318 -13.35 7.68 -19.94
CA PHE A 318 -13.10 8.40 -21.19
C PHE A 318 -12.44 7.47 -22.21
N LEU A 319 -13.11 7.22 -23.34
CA LEU A 319 -12.55 6.43 -24.42
C LEU A 319 -11.66 7.31 -25.30
N LEU A 320 -10.45 6.81 -25.57
CA LEU A 320 -9.44 7.49 -26.37
C LEU A 320 -9.39 6.99 -27.82
N VAL A 321 -10.14 5.94 -28.12
CA VAL A 321 -10.25 5.30 -29.43
C VAL A 321 -11.72 5.14 -29.82
N ASP A 322 -12.00 5.24 -31.11
CA ASP A 322 -13.37 5.23 -31.63
C ASP A 322 -14.00 3.82 -31.72
N ASP A 323 -13.20 2.75 -31.74
CA ASP A 323 -13.67 1.38 -31.92
C ASP A 323 -13.03 0.39 -30.92
N LEU A 324 -13.88 -0.27 -30.13
CA LEU A 324 -13.51 -1.30 -29.14
C LEU A 324 -13.90 -2.73 -29.57
N THR A 325 -14.38 -2.93 -30.80
CA THR A 325 -15.12 -4.15 -31.18
C THR A 325 -14.27 -5.41 -31.42
N GLY A 326 -12.95 -5.35 -31.27
CA GLY A 326 -12.06 -6.52 -31.41
C GLY A 326 -11.98 -7.36 -30.13
N GLY A 327 -12.28 -8.67 -30.20
CA GLY A 327 -12.11 -9.60 -29.06
C GLY A 327 -10.66 -9.76 -28.55
N GLU A 328 -9.68 -9.27 -29.31
CA GLU A 328 -8.26 -9.15 -28.90
C GLU A 328 -8.01 -7.96 -27.96
N PHE A 329 -8.88 -6.94 -27.96
CA PHE A 329 -8.78 -5.73 -27.14
C PHE A 329 -8.67 -6.00 -25.64
N LEU A 330 -9.46 -6.95 -25.11
CA LEU A 330 -9.43 -7.33 -23.69
C LEU A 330 -8.29 -8.31 -23.36
N ARG A 331 -7.61 -8.86 -24.37
CA ARG A 331 -6.55 -9.85 -24.16
C ARG A 331 -5.20 -9.22 -23.92
N ASP A 332 -4.90 -8.04 -24.46
CA ASP A 332 -3.56 -7.45 -24.35
C ASP A 332 -3.53 -6.10 -23.61
N THR A 333 -4.68 -5.57 -23.18
CA THR A 333 -4.73 -4.36 -22.35
C THR A 333 -4.39 -4.61 -20.88
N PHE A 334 -3.89 -3.58 -20.22
CA PHE A 334 -3.68 -3.55 -18.77
C PHE A 334 -3.92 -2.16 -18.17
N TYR A 335 -4.09 -2.13 -16.85
CA TYR A 335 -4.34 -0.91 -16.09
C TYR A 335 -3.06 -0.35 -15.49
N VAL A 336 -2.90 0.96 -15.59
CA VAL A 336 -1.89 1.74 -14.87
C VAL A 336 -2.62 2.74 -13.99
N SER A 337 -2.35 2.71 -12.68
CA SER A 337 -2.95 3.66 -11.73
C SER A 337 -1.90 4.62 -11.20
N PHE A 338 -2.18 5.90 -11.29
CA PHE A 338 -1.33 6.99 -10.85
C PHE A 338 -1.87 7.56 -9.54
N PHE A 339 -1.02 7.68 -8.53
CA PHE A 339 -1.35 8.23 -7.21
C PHE A 339 -0.50 9.48 -6.99
N ILE A 340 -1.13 10.65 -7.10
CA ILE A 340 -0.47 11.94 -6.99
C ILE A 340 -0.05 12.18 -5.54
N ALA A 341 1.25 12.45 -5.34
CA ALA A 341 1.85 12.62 -4.02
C ALA A 341 2.18 14.09 -3.69
N ASN A 342 2.28 14.94 -4.71
CA ASN A 342 2.41 16.39 -4.59
C ASN A 342 1.60 17.06 -5.71
N ASP A 343 1.25 18.32 -5.55
CA ASP A 343 0.53 19.07 -6.59
C ASP A 343 1.34 19.08 -7.90
N MET A 344 0.69 18.72 -8.99
CA MET A 344 1.27 18.52 -10.32
C MET A 344 0.51 19.34 -11.37
N PRO A 345 1.12 19.57 -12.55
CA PRO A 345 0.42 20.18 -13.68
C PRO A 345 -0.89 19.47 -14.00
N ASN A 346 -1.82 20.14 -14.66
CA ASN A 346 -3.08 19.55 -15.14
C ASN A 346 -2.93 18.50 -16.26
N LEU A 347 -1.73 17.95 -16.45
CA LEU A 347 -1.36 16.97 -17.46
C LEU A 347 -1.55 15.56 -16.90
N LEU A 348 -2.31 14.73 -17.60
CA LEU A 348 -2.44 13.31 -17.30
C LEU A 348 -1.26 12.55 -17.91
N PHE A 349 -0.55 11.80 -17.07
CA PHE A 349 0.53 10.93 -17.49
C PHE A 349 -0.03 9.59 -17.95
N THR A 350 0.59 9.04 -18.99
CA THR A 350 0.16 7.81 -19.65
C THR A 350 1.32 6.85 -19.85
N ALA A 351 1.02 5.61 -20.19
CA ALA A 351 2.00 4.58 -20.52
C ALA A 351 1.59 3.89 -21.81
N GLY A 352 2.55 3.37 -22.58
CA GLY A 352 2.28 2.70 -23.86
C GLY A 352 1.35 3.50 -24.77
N ASP A 353 0.41 2.79 -25.41
CA ASP A 353 -0.67 3.39 -26.20
C ASP A 353 -1.96 3.45 -25.37
N PRO A 354 -2.32 4.63 -24.83
CA PRO A 354 -3.47 4.76 -23.93
C PRO A 354 -4.78 4.63 -24.72
N VAL A 355 -5.67 3.77 -24.23
CA VAL A 355 -6.96 3.47 -24.87
C VAL A 355 -8.15 4.04 -24.11
N ALA A 356 -8.03 4.14 -22.80
CA ALA A 356 -9.08 4.75 -22.00
C ALA A 356 -8.50 5.37 -20.72
N VAL A 357 -9.16 6.39 -20.19
CA VAL A 357 -8.77 7.06 -18.96
C VAL A 357 -9.94 7.14 -18.00
N ASP A 358 -9.73 6.64 -16.79
CA ASP A 358 -10.64 6.75 -15.66
C ASP A 358 -10.09 7.82 -14.71
N VAL A 359 -10.68 9.01 -14.78
CA VAL A 359 -10.31 10.18 -13.97
C VAL A 359 -11.57 10.90 -13.52
N ALA A 360 -11.53 11.48 -12.32
CA ALA A 360 -12.63 12.25 -11.74
C ALA A 360 -12.76 13.65 -12.36
N ALA A 361 -12.98 13.72 -13.67
CA ALA A 361 -13.23 14.96 -14.41
C ALA A 361 -14.56 14.88 -15.17
N ASP A 362 -15.15 16.03 -15.49
CA ASP A 362 -16.31 16.13 -16.40
C ASP A 362 -15.90 15.87 -17.85
N GLN A 363 -14.77 16.45 -18.24
CA GLN A 363 -14.20 16.38 -19.58
C GLN A 363 -12.69 16.29 -19.47
N ILE A 364 -12.08 15.62 -20.45
CA ILE A 364 -10.64 15.69 -20.67
C ILE A 364 -10.40 16.34 -22.02
N VAL A 365 -9.22 16.93 -22.16
CA VAL A 365 -8.79 17.58 -23.39
C VAL A 365 -7.61 16.79 -23.93
N ARG A 366 -7.64 16.53 -25.24
CA ARG A 366 -6.52 15.96 -25.99
C ARG A 366 -5.93 17.03 -26.91
N ASP A 367 -4.62 17.22 -26.82
CA ASP A 367 -3.88 18.12 -27.72
C ASP A 367 -3.49 17.42 -29.03
N SER A 368 -3.01 18.20 -30.02
CA SER A 368 -2.57 17.69 -31.33
C SER A 368 -1.43 16.67 -31.26
N THR A 369 -0.70 16.63 -30.14
CA THR A 369 0.36 15.66 -29.90
C THR A 369 -0.12 14.39 -29.21
N GLY A 370 -1.40 14.32 -28.84
CA GLY A 370 -2.00 13.23 -28.07
C GLY A 370 -1.77 13.35 -26.55
N GLY A 371 -1.26 14.48 -26.07
CA GLY A 371 -1.19 14.80 -24.64
C GLY A 371 -2.59 15.02 -24.06
N LEU A 372 -2.79 14.54 -22.84
CA LEU A 372 -4.10 14.55 -22.16
C LEU A 372 -4.07 15.50 -20.97
N ARG A 373 -5.13 16.27 -20.77
CA ARG A 373 -5.24 17.23 -19.67
C ARG A 373 -6.65 17.36 -19.11
N VAL A 374 -6.71 17.77 -17.85
CA VAL A 374 -7.94 18.12 -17.13
C VAL A 374 -8.00 19.63 -16.89
N GLY A 375 -9.15 20.16 -16.46
CA GLY A 375 -9.35 21.60 -16.33
C GLY A 375 -8.64 22.26 -15.13
N SER A 376 -8.07 21.49 -14.22
CA SER A 376 -7.32 22.00 -13.05
C SER A 376 -6.04 21.21 -12.82
N ALA A 377 -5.11 21.79 -12.04
CA ALA A 377 -3.93 21.08 -11.56
C ALA A 377 -4.31 19.74 -10.87
N LEU A 378 -3.41 18.76 -10.96
CA LEU A 378 -3.56 17.49 -10.27
C LEU A 378 -3.13 17.67 -8.81
N GLU A 379 -4.07 17.56 -7.88
CA GLU A 379 -3.83 17.81 -6.46
C GLU A 379 -3.27 16.58 -5.73
N GLU A 380 -2.54 16.82 -4.64
CA GLU A 380 -2.10 15.76 -3.72
C GLU A 380 -3.27 14.83 -3.33
N GLY A 381 -3.06 13.53 -3.47
CA GLY A 381 -4.04 12.50 -3.12
C GLY A 381 -5.01 12.14 -4.25
N MET A 382 -4.99 12.84 -5.39
CA MET A 382 -5.72 12.44 -6.59
C MET A 382 -5.23 11.08 -7.09
N VAL A 383 -6.16 10.30 -7.65
CA VAL A 383 -5.90 9.01 -8.28
C VAL A 383 -6.65 8.94 -9.59
N TYR A 384 -5.96 8.55 -10.65
CA TYR A 384 -6.58 8.21 -11.93
C TYR A 384 -5.95 6.93 -12.48
N SER A 385 -6.65 6.29 -13.41
CA SER A 385 -6.15 5.10 -14.08
C SER A 385 -6.22 5.23 -15.59
N VAL A 386 -5.25 4.63 -16.26
CA VAL A 386 -5.16 4.56 -17.71
C VAL A 386 -5.22 3.09 -18.10
N ILE A 387 -6.12 2.77 -19.02
CA ILE A 387 -6.14 1.48 -19.72
C ILE A 387 -5.26 1.65 -20.95
N THR A 388 -4.24 0.81 -21.06
CA THR A 388 -3.24 0.91 -22.13
C THR A 388 -2.93 -0.46 -22.72
N THR A 389 -2.36 -0.45 -23.93
CA THR A 389 -1.75 -1.63 -24.54
C THR A 389 -0.22 -1.55 -24.47
N PRO A 390 0.47 -2.70 -24.30
CA PRO A 390 1.93 -2.75 -24.39
C PRO A 390 2.42 -2.20 -25.72
N PHE A 391 3.30 -1.22 -25.68
CA PHE A 391 4.00 -0.73 -26.85
C PHE A 391 5.35 -1.46 -26.99
N THR A 392 5.39 -2.44 -27.89
CA THR A 392 6.63 -3.13 -28.31
C THR A 392 6.61 -3.33 -29.82
N VAL A 393 7.54 -2.70 -30.53
CA VAL A 393 7.65 -2.82 -31.98
C VAL A 393 8.97 -3.49 -32.35
N ASP A 394 8.87 -4.53 -33.18
CA ASP A 394 10.04 -5.26 -33.67
C ASP A 394 10.87 -4.43 -34.66
N PRO A 395 12.20 -4.35 -34.50
CA PRO A 395 13.07 -3.58 -35.40
C PRO A 395 12.91 -3.91 -36.90
N ASP A 396 12.66 -5.17 -37.27
CA ASP A 396 12.48 -5.52 -38.68
C ASP A 396 11.17 -4.96 -39.25
N THR A 397 10.14 -4.82 -38.42
CA THR A 397 8.89 -4.12 -38.78
C THR A 397 9.15 -2.63 -39.04
N LEU A 398 9.97 -1.98 -38.21
CA LEU A 398 10.34 -0.57 -38.38
C LEU A 398 11.21 -0.34 -39.63
N ARG A 399 12.16 -1.24 -39.92
CA ARG A 399 12.96 -1.19 -41.16
C ARG A 399 12.13 -1.30 -42.42
N ALA A 400 11.03 -2.06 -42.36
CA ALA A 400 10.12 -2.26 -43.48
C ALA A 400 9.10 -1.12 -43.68
N ALA A 401 8.99 -0.18 -42.74
CA ALA A 401 8.00 0.90 -42.77
C ALA A 401 8.37 2.01 -43.77
N ASN A 402 8.09 1.77 -45.05
CA ASN A 402 8.40 2.66 -46.18
C ASN A 402 7.15 3.21 -46.90
N GLY A 403 5.98 3.13 -46.26
CA GLY A 403 4.72 3.65 -46.78
C GLY A 403 4.63 5.19 -46.79
N PRO A 404 3.54 5.76 -47.33
CA PRO A 404 3.30 7.19 -47.28
C PRO A 404 3.02 7.65 -45.84
N ILE A 405 3.57 8.81 -45.47
CA ILE A 405 3.28 9.50 -44.21
C ILE A 405 2.18 10.55 -44.45
N PRO A 406 1.20 10.70 -43.54
CA PRO A 406 0.18 11.74 -43.66
C PRO A 406 0.77 13.16 -43.77
N ALA A 407 0.20 14.00 -44.64
CA ALA A 407 0.70 15.36 -44.89
C ALA A 407 0.74 16.22 -43.63
N GLU A 408 -0.29 16.12 -42.78
CA GLU A 408 -0.36 16.83 -41.49
C GLU A 408 0.83 16.50 -40.56
N VAL A 409 1.26 15.23 -40.53
CA VAL A 409 2.42 14.81 -39.75
C VAL A 409 3.70 15.46 -40.31
N LEU A 410 3.85 15.49 -41.63
CA LEU A 410 5.00 16.10 -42.30
C LEU A 410 5.06 17.61 -42.08
N GLU A 411 3.93 18.31 -42.23
CA GLU A 411 3.84 19.77 -42.11
C GLU A 411 4.27 20.25 -40.72
N THR A 412 3.82 19.57 -39.67
CA THR A 412 4.11 19.96 -38.28
C THR A 412 5.45 19.43 -37.78
N ASN A 413 5.85 18.22 -38.17
CA ASN A 413 6.98 17.52 -37.52
C ASN A 413 8.25 17.43 -38.37
N LEU A 414 8.34 18.21 -39.46
CA LEU A 414 9.58 18.46 -40.21
C LEU A 414 10.09 19.90 -40.05
N GLN A 415 9.44 20.72 -39.22
CA GLN A 415 9.87 22.09 -38.98
C GLN A 415 11.29 22.12 -38.41
N ILE A 416 12.14 22.96 -39.00
CA ILE A 416 13.48 23.32 -38.52
C ILE A 416 13.66 24.84 -38.65
N PRO A 417 14.48 25.49 -37.79
CA PRO A 417 14.84 26.89 -37.96
C PRO A 417 15.52 27.16 -39.30
N ALA A 418 15.19 28.28 -39.94
CA ALA A 418 15.79 28.68 -41.22
C ALA A 418 17.30 28.95 -41.09
N ASP A 419 17.75 29.35 -39.91
CA ASP A 419 19.11 29.68 -39.53
C ASP A 419 19.83 28.54 -38.79
N LEU A 420 19.30 27.31 -38.82
CA LEU A 420 19.96 26.13 -38.26
C LEU A 420 21.41 26.02 -38.78
N PRO A 421 22.43 26.00 -37.90
CA PRO A 421 23.83 26.04 -38.31
C PRO A 421 24.23 24.90 -39.25
N GLN A 422 25.02 25.23 -40.27
CA GLN A 422 25.42 24.27 -41.32
C GLN A 422 26.12 23.03 -40.76
N ARG A 423 26.92 23.18 -39.70
CA ARG A 423 27.62 22.03 -39.08
C ARG A 423 26.67 21.01 -38.45
N VAL A 424 25.50 21.44 -37.95
CA VAL A 424 24.45 20.53 -37.45
C VAL A 424 23.85 19.74 -38.63
N ARG A 425 23.56 20.42 -39.74
CA ARG A 425 23.04 19.80 -40.97
C ARG A 425 24.01 18.78 -41.55
N ASP A 426 25.27 19.17 -41.67
CA ASP A 426 26.35 18.32 -42.19
C ASP A 426 26.51 17.07 -41.33
N LEU A 427 26.44 17.20 -40.00
CA LEU A 427 26.53 16.07 -39.08
C LEU A 427 25.34 15.10 -39.23
N ALA A 428 24.12 15.62 -39.39
CA ALA A 428 22.93 14.80 -39.63
C ALA A 428 23.09 13.95 -40.90
N HIS A 429 23.50 14.56 -42.01
CA HIS A 429 23.77 13.87 -43.27
C HIS A 429 24.95 12.89 -43.17
N GLN A 430 26.03 13.27 -42.47
CA GLN A 430 27.21 12.41 -42.28
C GLN A 430 26.85 11.08 -41.59
N ILE A 431 25.97 11.13 -40.59
CA ILE A 431 25.57 9.94 -39.82
C ILE A 431 24.42 9.19 -40.50
N GLY A 432 23.45 9.92 -41.04
CA GLY A 432 22.20 9.36 -41.57
C GLY A 432 22.29 8.84 -43.01
N ASP A 433 22.93 9.56 -43.93
CA ASP A 433 22.93 9.16 -45.36
C ASP A 433 23.55 7.79 -45.65
N PRO A 434 24.57 7.32 -44.90
CA PRO A 434 25.09 5.95 -45.06
C PRO A 434 24.08 4.85 -44.70
N GLN A 435 23.03 5.16 -43.94
CA GLN A 435 22.08 4.17 -43.43
C GLN A 435 20.92 3.93 -44.39
N PRO A 436 20.50 2.67 -44.60
CA PRO A 436 19.57 2.31 -45.69
C PRO A 436 18.10 2.58 -45.37
N THR A 437 17.69 2.55 -44.11
CA THR A 437 16.28 2.69 -43.71
C THR A 437 16.08 3.84 -42.71
N VAL A 438 14.85 4.31 -42.56
CA VAL A 438 14.49 5.33 -41.55
C VAL A 438 14.88 4.85 -40.15
N TYR A 439 14.61 3.58 -39.83
CA TYR A 439 14.99 2.99 -38.56
C TYR A 439 16.50 3.01 -38.33
N ASP A 440 17.29 2.57 -39.32
CA ASP A 440 18.75 2.52 -39.18
C ASP A 440 19.35 3.93 -39.08
N LYS A 441 18.76 4.94 -39.74
CA LYS A 441 19.11 6.37 -39.56
C LYS A 441 18.83 6.84 -38.14
N THR A 442 17.64 6.55 -37.62
CA THR A 442 17.23 6.90 -36.26
C THR A 442 18.16 6.30 -35.22
N VAL A 443 18.45 5.01 -35.34
CA VAL A 443 19.37 4.30 -34.45
C VAL A 443 20.79 4.85 -34.53
N ALA A 444 21.31 5.14 -35.73
CA ALA A 444 22.66 5.68 -35.88
C ALA A 444 22.82 7.06 -35.23
N ILE A 445 21.84 7.95 -35.38
CA ILE A 445 21.86 9.26 -34.71
C ILE A 445 21.73 9.11 -33.20
N ARG A 446 20.79 8.28 -32.73
CA ARG A 446 20.58 7.98 -31.31
C ARG A 446 21.89 7.50 -30.67
N ASP A 447 22.51 6.49 -31.25
CA ASP A 447 23.71 5.86 -30.71
C ASP A 447 24.91 6.81 -30.78
N TYR A 448 25.05 7.59 -31.86
CA TYR A 448 26.09 8.62 -31.95
C TYR A 448 25.98 9.62 -30.78
N LEU A 449 24.79 10.17 -30.53
CA LEU A 449 24.58 11.13 -29.43
C LEU A 449 24.85 10.47 -28.07
N ARG A 450 24.30 9.28 -27.85
CA ARG A 450 24.40 8.50 -26.62
C ARG A 450 25.85 8.11 -26.28
N ASP A 451 26.64 7.71 -27.28
CA ASP A 451 27.98 7.16 -27.08
C ASP A 451 29.08 8.22 -27.12
N THR A 452 28.83 9.38 -27.74
CA THR A 452 29.85 10.43 -27.94
C THR A 452 29.90 11.43 -26.78
N PHE A 453 28.74 11.82 -26.25
CA PHE A 453 28.63 12.93 -25.30
C PHE A 453 28.29 12.41 -23.88
N PRO A 454 28.99 12.87 -22.82
CA PRO A 454 28.63 12.56 -21.44
C PRO A 454 27.41 13.36 -20.95
N TYR A 455 26.60 12.72 -20.11
CA TYR A 455 25.53 13.41 -19.39
C TYR A 455 26.11 14.35 -18.32
N ASP A 456 25.53 15.54 -18.19
CA ASP A 456 25.88 16.51 -17.16
C ASP A 456 24.62 17.25 -16.70
N PHE A 457 24.34 17.23 -15.39
CA PHE A 457 23.20 17.93 -14.78
C PHE A 457 23.37 19.46 -14.75
N TYR A 458 24.59 19.96 -14.90
CA TYR A 458 24.93 21.39 -14.85
C TYR A 458 25.76 21.80 -16.06
N PRO A 459 25.23 21.66 -17.29
CA PRO A 459 25.94 22.12 -18.48
C PRO A 459 26.10 23.64 -18.44
N PRO A 460 27.09 24.20 -19.15
CA PRO A 460 27.23 25.65 -19.29
C PRO A 460 25.93 26.27 -19.82
N PRO A 461 25.57 27.49 -19.39
CA PRO A 461 24.43 28.18 -19.98
C PRO A 461 24.68 28.46 -21.46
N GLN A 462 23.60 28.45 -22.24
CA GLN A 462 23.66 28.83 -23.65
C GLN A 462 24.21 30.26 -23.81
N GLU A 463 25.17 30.44 -24.73
CA GLU A 463 25.67 31.75 -25.11
C GLU A 463 24.58 32.55 -25.85
N PRO A 464 24.47 33.88 -25.62
CA PRO A 464 23.48 34.69 -26.33
C PRO A 464 23.69 34.65 -27.85
N GLY A 465 22.63 34.31 -28.59
CA GLY A 465 22.64 34.31 -30.07
C GLY A 465 23.29 33.09 -30.72
N THR A 466 23.63 32.04 -29.96
CA THR A 466 24.01 30.73 -30.49
C THR A 466 22.80 29.80 -30.53
N ASP A 467 22.79 28.82 -31.42
CA ASP A 467 21.80 27.74 -31.38
C ASP A 467 22.17 26.73 -30.26
N ALA A 468 21.20 26.32 -29.45
CA ALA A 468 21.44 25.46 -28.29
C ALA A 468 21.97 24.07 -28.68
N ILE A 469 21.50 23.51 -29.79
CA ILE A 469 21.94 22.21 -30.30
C ILE A 469 23.37 22.30 -30.84
N ASP A 470 23.68 23.37 -31.55
CA ASP A 470 25.00 23.67 -32.07
C ASP A 470 26.05 23.85 -30.98
N GLN A 471 25.69 24.57 -29.91
CA GLN A 471 26.54 24.71 -28.73
C GLN A 471 26.75 23.35 -28.04
N PHE A 472 25.68 22.57 -27.83
CA PHE A 472 25.77 21.23 -27.24
C PHE A 472 26.70 20.30 -28.05
N LEU A 473 26.50 20.19 -29.37
CA LEU A 473 27.21 19.21 -30.21
C LEU A 473 28.70 19.54 -30.41
N PHE A 474 29.05 20.83 -30.46
CA PHE A 474 30.36 21.26 -30.95
C PHE A 474 31.16 22.14 -29.99
N VAL A 475 30.54 22.65 -28.93
CA VAL A 475 31.21 23.53 -27.95
C VAL A 475 31.26 22.83 -26.60
N ASP A 476 30.10 22.56 -26.01
CA ASP A 476 30.02 22.00 -24.66
C ASP A 476 30.30 20.50 -24.63
N GLN A 477 29.82 19.77 -25.66
CA GLN A 477 29.96 18.32 -25.81
C GLN A 477 29.50 17.53 -24.58
N ARG A 478 28.56 18.08 -23.80
CA ARG A 478 27.93 17.50 -22.62
C ARG A 478 26.62 18.24 -22.37
N GLY A 479 25.65 17.58 -21.76
CA GLY A 479 24.32 18.18 -21.59
C GLY A 479 23.38 17.35 -20.74
N VAL A 480 22.18 17.89 -20.59
CA VAL A 480 21.00 17.24 -19.99
C VAL A 480 20.12 16.61 -21.08
N CYS A 481 19.14 15.78 -20.71
CA CYS A 481 18.34 14.98 -21.65
C CYS A 481 17.69 15.82 -22.76
N GLU A 482 17.23 17.02 -22.43
CA GLU A 482 16.61 17.95 -23.35
C GLU A 482 17.55 18.33 -24.50
N HIS A 483 18.86 18.45 -24.27
CA HIS A 483 19.85 18.72 -25.34
C HIS A 483 20.00 17.54 -26.30
N TYR A 484 20.12 16.32 -25.77
CA TYR A 484 20.26 15.10 -26.58
C TYR A 484 19.01 14.88 -27.44
N VAL A 485 17.85 15.02 -26.83
CA VAL A 485 16.55 14.83 -27.49
C VAL A 485 16.34 15.91 -28.55
N SER A 486 16.63 17.17 -28.23
CA SER A 486 16.55 18.28 -29.20
C SER A 486 17.47 18.05 -30.40
N ALA A 487 18.73 17.68 -30.15
CA ALA A 487 19.69 17.39 -31.20
C ALA A 487 19.20 16.24 -32.11
N MET A 488 18.73 15.15 -31.51
CA MET A 488 18.21 14.01 -32.27
C MET A 488 17.00 14.39 -33.11
N VAL A 489 16.01 15.10 -32.55
CA VAL A 489 14.82 15.54 -33.31
C VAL A 489 15.24 16.38 -34.51
N ILE A 490 16.07 17.40 -34.32
CA ILE A 490 16.44 18.32 -35.40
C ILE A 490 17.30 17.63 -36.46
N MET A 491 18.23 16.76 -36.06
CA MET A 491 19.01 15.96 -37.02
C MET A 491 18.11 15.01 -37.83
N LEU A 492 17.08 14.43 -37.24
CA LEU A 492 16.12 13.59 -37.96
C LEU A 492 15.25 14.40 -38.92
N ARG A 493 14.75 15.56 -38.48
CA ARG A 493 13.95 16.46 -39.32
C ARG A 493 14.74 16.98 -40.52
N GLU A 494 16.03 17.25 -40.35
CA GLU A 494 16.93 17.61 -41.46
C GLU A 494 17.00 16.50 -42.51
N LEU A 495 16.96 15.24 -42.09
CA LEU A 495 16.93 14.08 -42.98
C LEU A 495 15.54 13.79 -43.58
N GLY A 496 14.55 14.66 -43.33
CA GLY A 496 13.17 14.47 -43.78
C GLY A 496 12.41 13.40 -42.99
N ILE A 497 12.86 13.07 -41.78
CA ILE A 497 12.22 12.08 -40.90
C ILE A 497 11.39 12.83 -39.84
N PRO A 498 10.06 12.64 -39.79
CA PRO A 498 9.22 13.34 -38.83
C PRO A 498 9.51 12.86 -37.41
N ALA A 499 9.85 13.81 -36.55
CA ALA A 499 10.21 13.55 -35.16
C ALA A 499 9.71 14.67 -34.25
N ARG A 500 9.46 14.37 -32.97
CA ARG A 500 9.02 15.34 -31.95
C ARG A 500 9.65 15.09 -30.60
N LEU A 501 9.78 16.14 -29.79
CA LEU A 501 10.29 16.06 -28.42
C LEU A 501 9.12 15.77 -27.48
N VAL A 502 9.25 14.74 -26.65
CA VAL A 502 8.23 14.35 -25.67
C VAL A 502 8.74 14.63 -24.27
N ALA A 503 7.86 15.15 -23.41
CA ALA A 503 8.12 15.34 -21.99
C ALA A 503 7.30 14.36 -21.14
N GLY A 504 7.89 13.93 -20.03
CA GLY A 504 7.24 13.04 -19.08
C GLY A 504 8.15 12.74 -17.91
N TYR A 505 7.98 11.54 -17.36
CA TYR A 505 8.91 10.97 -16.39
C TYR A 505 9.47 9.66 -16.94
N GLY A 506 10.69 9.32 -16.54
CA GLY A 506 11.18 7.94 -16.61
C GLY A 506 10.33 7.01 -15.73
N SER A 507 10.63 5.72 -15.72
CA SER A 507 9.83 4.75 -14.97
C SER A 507 9.82 5.00 -13.46
N GLY A 508 10.86 5.63 -12.91
CA GLY A 508 11.12 5.70 -11.48
C GLY A 508 11.55 4.35 -10.88
N ASP A 509 11.75 4.34 -9.57
CA ASP A 509 12.24 3.17 -8.84
C ASP A 509 11.11 2.18 -8.52
N TYR A 510 11.18 0.97 -9.06
CA TYR A 510 10.22 -0.08 -8.69
C TYR A 510 10.49 -0.62 -7.28
N ASN A 511 9.58 -0.36 -6.35
CA ASN A 511 9.61 -0.92 -5.01
C ASN A 511 8.89 -2.27 -4.98
N PRO A 512 9.60 -3.41 -4.88
CA PRO A 512 8.99 -4.73 -4.97
C PRO A 512 8.23 -5.12 -3.68
N VAL A 513 8.40 -4.38 -2.57
CA VAL A 513 7.69 -4.57 -1.30
C VAL A 513 6.30 -3.93 -1.35
N THR A 514 6.16 -2.79 -2.02
CA THR A 514 4.91 -2.04 -2.11
C THR A 514 4.18 -2.35 -3.42
N GLY A 515 4.92 -2.68 -4.48
CA GLY A 515 4.41 -2.97 -5.83
C GLY A 515 4.17 -1.71 -6.66
N TYR A 516 4.79 -0.59 -6.28
CA TYR A 516 4.70 0.70 -6.95
C TYR A 516 6.04 1.08 -7.56
N TYR A 517 5.99 1.82 -8.66
CA TYR A 517 7.08 2.70 -9.07
C TYR A 517 6.99 3.98 -8.25
N GLU A 518 8.07 4.32 -7.56
CA GLU A 518 8.25 5.57 -6.84
C GLU A 518 8.86 6.56 -7.82
N VAL A 519 8.07 7.52 -8.30
CA VAL A 519 8.52 8.51 -9.29
C VAL A 519 8.81 9.81 -8.58
N ARG A 520 10.04 10.30 -8.75
CA ARG A 520 10.59 11.50 -8.14
C ARG A 520 10.64 12.65 -9.12
N ALA A 521 10.83 13.87 -8.62
CA ALA A 521 10.93 15.05 -9.49
C ALA A 521 12.16 14.99 -10.40
N ASP A 522 13.25 14.35 -9.98
CA ASP A 522 14.46 14.09 -10.78
C ASP A 522 14.36 12.94 -11.78
N ASP A 523 13.26 12.17 -11.75
CA ASP A 523 12.89 11.27 -12.83
C ASP A 523 12.27 12.02 -14.03
N ALA A 524 12.07 13.34 -13.95
CA ALA A 524 11.55 14.13 -15.06
C ALA A 524 12.50 14.02 -16.26
N HIS A 525 11.93 13.63 -17.40
CA HIS A 525 12.73 13.20 -18.54
C HIS A 525 12.07 13.56 -19.87
N ALA A 526 12.92 13.67 -20.89
CA ALA A 526 12.51 13.90 -22.26
C ALA A 526 13.02 12.79 -23.17
N TRP A 527 12.29 12.49 -24.23
CA TRP A 527 12.70 11.53 -25.27
C TRP A 527 12.16 11.94 -26.63
N VAL A 528 12.58 11.22 -27.67
CA VAL A 528 12.16 11.46 -29.06
C VAL A 528 11.02 10.52 -29.42
N GLU A 529 9.99 10.99 -30.10
CA GLU A 529 9.08 10.13 -30.86
C GLU A 529 9.30 10.34 -32.35
N VAL A 530 9.46 9.25 -33.10
CA VAL A 530 9.69 9.24 -34.55
C VAL A 530 8.50 8.59 -35.25
N TYR A 531 7.99 9.21 -36.31
CA TYR A 531 6.84 8.66 -37.03
C TYR A 531 7.26 7.65 -38.10
N PHE A 532 6.75 6.42 -38.00
CA PHE A 532 6.94 5.36 -38.99
C PHE A 532 5.64 5.08 -39.73
N ALA A 533 5.72 5.03 -41.06
CA ALA A 533 4.54 4.84 -41.91
C ALA A 533 3.82 3.52 -41.61
N GLY A 534 2.51 3.59 -41.38
CA GLY A 534 1.67 2.43 -41.06
C GLY A 534 1.83 1.89 -39.63
N ILE A 535 2.71 2.48 -38.81
CA ILE A 535 2.96 2.10 -37.42
C ILE A 535 2.56 3.25 -36.47
N GLY A 536 2.95 4.48 -36.80
CA GLY A 536 2.70 5.66 -35.97
C GLY A 536 3.96 6.14 -35.25
N TRP A 537 3.76 6.80 -34.11
CA TRP A 537 4.84 7.36 -33.29
C TRP A 537 5.55 6.27 -32.49
N VAL A 538 6.87 6.17 -32.64
CA VAL A 538 7.71 5.19 -31.95
C VAL A 538 8.76 5.95 -31.14
N PRO A 539 8.89 5.70 -29.83
CA PRO A 539 9.81 6.43 -28.96
C PRO A 539 11.26 5.91 -29.08
N PHE A 540 12.22 6.82 -28.96
CA PHE A 540 13.66 6.57 -28.92
C PHE A 540 14.31 7.50 -27.90
N ASP A 541 15.33 7.02 -27.20
CA ASP A 541 16.04 7.82 -26.21
C ASP A 541 17.53 7.99 -26.60
N PRO A 542 17.99 9.21 -26.93
CA PRO A 542 19.42 9.46 -27.18
C PRO A 542 20.23 9.65 -25.90
N THR A 543 19.61 9.62 -24.71
CA THR A 543 20.27 10.02 -23.46
C THR A 543 21.11 8.88 -22.87
N PRO A 544 22.40 9.12 -22.54
CA PRO A 544 23.24 8.10 -21.91
C PRO A 544 22.82 7.80 -20.48
N GLY A 545 22.92 6.52 -20.08
CA GLY A 545 22.62 6.06 -18.72
C GLY A 545 21.16 5.74 -18.42
N TRP A 546 20.24 5.98 -19.36
CA TRP A 546 18.81 5.66 -19.24
C TRP A 546 18.45 4.29 -19.84
N GLU A 547 17.35 3.68 -19.36
CA GLU A 547 16.89 2.32 -19.68
C GLU A 547 16.45 2.18 -21.16
N GLY A 548 17.40 2.03 -22.08
CA GLY A 548 17.12 1.70 -23.50
C GLY A 548 16.21 2.71 -24.22
N ASP A 549 15.51 2.27 -25.27
CA ASP A 549 14.39 3.02 -25.85
C ASP A 549 13.11 2.74 -25.06
N PRO A 550 12.19 3.70 -24.90
CA PRO A 550 10.98 3.50 -24.11
C PRO A 550 10.11 2.39 -24.73
N GLN A 551 10.02 1.26 -24.06
CA GLN A 551 9.11 0.18 -24.41
C GLN A 551 8.25 -0.15 -23.20
N THR A 552 7.05 -0.65 -23.43
CA THR A 552 6.17 -1.04 -22.34
C THR A 552 6.13 -2.56 -22.24
N GLY A 553 6.90 -3.12 -21.31
CA GLY A 553 7.07 -4.56 -21.14
C GLY A 553 6.68 -5.05 -19.74
N PRO A 554 6.09 -6.25 -19.61
CA PRO A 554 5.70 -6.80 -18.32
C PRO A 554 6.92 -7.00 -17.42
N VAL A 555 6.76 -6.66 -16.15
CA VAL A 555 7.85 -6.75 -15.18
C VAL A 555 7.62 -7.97 -14.30
N ASN A 556 8.37 -9.04 -14.58
CA ASN A 556 8.41 -10.24 -13.75
C ASN A 556 9.25 -10.00 -12.49
N ARG A 557 8.79 -9.14 -11.58
CA ARG A 557 9.50 -8.81 -10.33
C ARG A 557 8.78 -9.36 -9.10
N TRP A 558 9.41 -10.33 -8.44
CA TRP A 558 9.12 -10.76 -7.06
C TRP A 558 9.75 -9.81 -6.02
N VAL A 559 9.32 -9.87 -4.74
CA VAL A 559 9.75 -9.00 -3.61
C VAL A 559 11.28 -8.85 -3.47
N PHE A 560 12.06 -9.78 -4.01
CA PHE A 560 13.53 -9.79 -3.95
C PHE A 560 14.25 -9.50 -5.29
N SER A 561 13.55 -9.18 -6.39
CA SER A 561 14.23 -8.87 -7.68
C SER A 561 15.26 -7.75 -7.53
N GLY A 562 14.91 -6.68 -6.81
CA GLY A 562 15.80 -5.53 -6.56
C GLY A 562 17.11 -5.87 -5.85
N ALA A 563 17.16 -6.99 -5.11
CA ALA A 563 18.39 -7.46 -4.47
C ALA A 563 19.36 -8.14 -5.46
N PHE A 564 18.92 -8.44 -6.68
CA PHE A 564 19.68 -9.12 -7.72
C PHE A 564 19.91 -8.27 -8.98
N ASP A 565 19.37 -7.04 -9.06
CA ASP A 565 19.49 -6.18 -10.25
C ASP A 565 20.95 -5.80 -10.56
N ASN A 566 21.83 -5.79 -9.55
CA ASN A 566 23.29 -5.61 -9.69
C ASN A 566 24.09 -6.92 -9.65
N VAL A 567 23.42 -8.07 -9.62
CA VAL A 567 24.05 -9.39 -9.61
C VAL A 567 23.94 -9.96 -11.02
N THR A 568 24.93 -9.68 -11.85
CA THR A 568 25.17 -10.47 -13.06
C THR A 568 25.38 -11.92 -12.62
N LEU A 569 24.41 -12.79 -12.90
CA LEU A 569 24.54 -14.22 -12.60
C LEU A 569 25.69 -14.76 -13.47
N PRO A 570 26.85 -15.12 -12.89
CA PRO A 570 27.85 -15.85 -13.66
C PRO A 570 27.25 -17.22 -13.94
N GLN A 571 27.50 -17.77 -15.14
CA GLN A 571 27.18 -19.16 -15.44
C GLN A 571 27.64 -20.04 -14.26
N VAL A 572 26.68 -20.73 -13.64
CA VAL A 572 26.84 -21.35 -12.31
C VAL A 572 27.92 -22.43 -12.36
N ASP A 573 29.09 -22.13 -11.79
CA ASP A 573 30.07 -23.13 -11.35
C ASP A 573 29.81 -23.47 -9.86
N LEU A 574 29.64 -24.76 -9.57
CA LEU A 574 29.15 -25.33 -8.31
C LEU A 574 30.03 -25.02 -7.09
N GLY A 575 31.21 -24.41 -7.27
CA GLY A 575 32.09 -23.98 -6.19
C GLY A 575 31.69 -22.68 -5.48
N GLY A 576 30.92 -21.80 -6.13
CA GLY A 576 30.54 -20.47 -5.59
C GLY A 576 29.40 -20.50 -4.56
N ALA A 577 28.59 -21.57 -4.55
CA ALA A 577 27.36 -21.67 -3.77
C ALA A 577 27.55 -21.52 -2.25
N ALA A 578 28.73 -21.86 -1.73
CA ALA A 578 29.04 -21.73 -0.30
C ALA A 578 29.29 -20.26 0.11
N GLN A 579 29.88 -19.44 -0.76
CA GLN A 579 30.04 -18.00 -0.51
C GLN A 579 28.71 -17.25 -0.71
N THR A 580 27.92 -17.64 -1.71
CA THR A 580 26.56 -17.12 -1.93
C THR A 580 25.62 -17.46 -0.76
N ALA A 581 25.73 -18.66 -0.19
CA ALA A 581 24.98 -19.02 1.02
C ALA A 581 25.40 -18.18 2.24
N GLY A 582 26.67 -17.82 2.36
CA GLY A 582 27.18 -16.97 3.46
C GLY A 582 26.71 -15.52 3.38
N SER A 583 26.66 -14.92 2.18
CA SER A 583 26.11 -13.57 1.97
C SER A 583 24.59 -13.52 2.08
N LEU A 584 23.88 -14.57 1.61
CA LEU A 584 22.44 -14.74 1.82
C LEU A 584 22.09 -14.86 3.32
N LEU A 585 22.92 -15.54 4.12
CA LEU A 585 22.79 -15.59 5.57
C LEU A 585 22.98 -14.21 6.22
N ALA A 586 23.96 -13.42 5.78
CA ALA A 586 24.22 -12.09 6.35
C ALA A 586 23.09 -11.07 6.06
N VAL A 587 22.46 -11.15 4.88
CA VAL A 587 21.31 -10.31 4.50
C VAL A 587 20.03 -10.77 5.21
N ALA A 588 19.85 -12.08 5.42
CA ALA A 588 18.74 -12.62 6.19
C ALA A 588 18.82 -12.27 7.69
N VAL A 589 20.01 -12.06 8.24
CA VAL A 589 20.23 -11.80 9.67
C VAL A 589 19.57 -10.50 10.16
N ARG A 590 19.45 -9.45 9.34
CA ARG A 590 18.82 -8.18 9.77
C ARG A 590 17.29 -8.27 9.93
N PRO A 591 16.51 -8.70 8.92
CA PRO A 591 15.08 -8.92 9.09
C PRO A 591 14.81 -10.06 10.09
N LEU A 592 15.65 -11.10 10.15
CA LEU A 592 15.53 -12.16 11.16
C LEU A 592 15.82 -11.63 12.58
N ALA A 593 16.76 -10.70 12.76
CA ALA A 593 17.04 -10.04 14.04
C ALA A 593 15.90 -9.08 14.45
N ILE A 594 15.25 -8.41 13.49
CA ILE A 594 14.05 -7.60 13.76
C ILE A 594 12.89 -8.50 14.16
N VAL A 595 12.64 -9.60 13.44
CA VAL A 595 11.61 -10.60 13.78
C VAL A 595 11.91 -11.24 15.14
N LEU A 596 13.16 -11.65 15.39
CA LEU A 596 13.59 -12.17 16.69
C LEU A 596 13.47 -11.12 17.78
N GLY A 597 13.77 -9.84 17.51
CA GLY A 597 13.64 -8.73 18.44
C GLY A 597 12.18 -8.45 18.81
N VAL A 598 11.27 -8.49 17.84
CA VAL A 598 9.82 -8.37 18.04
C VAL A 598 9.28 -9.58 18.82
N LEU A 599 9.73 -10.80 18.49
CA LEU A 599 9.37 -12.00 19.24
C LEU A 599 9.93 -11.97 20.68
N LEU A 600 11.14 -11.46 20.89
CA LEU A 600 11.73 -11.29 22.22
C LEU A 600 10.98 -10.22 23.03
N ALA A 601 10.64 -9.08 22.41
CA ALA A 601 9.86 -8.03 23.04
C ALA A 601 8.45 -8.51 23.40
N GLY A 602 7.82 -9.30 22.53
CA GLY A 602 6.57 -9.99 22.81
C GLY A 602 6.70 -11.01 23.95
N ALA A 603 7.76 -11.82 23.97
CA ALA A 603 8.02 -12.78 25.04
C ALA A 603 8.33 -12.10 26.39
N VAL A 604 9.06 -10.98 26.38
CA VAL A 604 9.32 -10.14 27.56
C VAL A 604 8.04 -9.47 28.04
N GLY A 605 7.20 -8.96 27.12
CA GLY A 605 5.88 -8.43 27.45
C GLY A 605 4.97 -9.48 28.11
N VAL A 606 4.92 -10.70 27.56
CA VAL A 606 4.23 -11.84 28.15
C VAL A 606 4.83 -12.23 29.51
N GLY A 607 6.16 -12.19 29.65
CA GLY A 607 6.88 -12.45 30.89
C GLY A 607 6.60 -11.41 31.99
N LEU A 608 6.52 -10.13 31.63
CA LEU A 608 6.16 -9.03 32.53
C LEU A 608 4.68 -9.12 32.94
N VAL A 609 3.79 -9.46 32.02
CA VAL A 609 2.37 -9.75 32.32
C VAL A 609 2.24 -10.98 33.21
N TYR A 610 3.03 -12.04 32.97
CA TYR A 610 3.08 -13.24 33.83
C TYR A 610 3.61 -12.90 35.24
N GLY A 611 4.68 -12.09 35.33
CA GLY A 611 5.23 -11.61 36.59
C GLY A 611 4.24 -10.75 37.37
N ALA A 612 3.59 -9.79 36.70
CA ALA A 612 2.57 -8.93 37.27
C ALA A 612 1.32 -9.71 37.69
N ASN A 613 0.86 -10.68 36.90
CA ASN A 613 -0.29 -11.53 37.23
C ASN A 613 0.02 -12.47 38.40
N ARG A 614 1.26 -13.00 38.48
CA ARG A 614 1.73 -13.80 39.62
C ARG A 614 1.81 -12.95 40.90
N LEU A 615 2.24 -11.69 40.79
CA LEU A 615 2.26 -10.74 41.90
C LEU A 615 0.84 -10.34 42.35
N MET A 616 -0.08 -10.09 41.40
CA MET A 616 -1.48 -9.78 41.70
C MET A 616 -2.22 -10.95 42.35
N GLN A 617 -1.96 -12.19 41.91
CA GLN A 617 -2.50 -13.40 42.54
C GLN A 617 -1.99 -13.59 43.98
N THR A 618 -0.82 -13.04 44.33
CA THR A 618 -0.32 -13.07 45.71
C THR A 618 -0.86 -11.96 46.61
N VAL A 619 -1.30 -10.82 46.04
CA VAL A 619 -1.55 -9.61 46.83
C VAL A 619 -3.03 -9.23 46.96
N ILE A 620 -3.94 -9.51 46.01
CA ILE A 620 -5.32 -8.99 46.13
C ILE A 620 -6.39 -9.95 45.56
N ARG A 621 -7.12 -10.65 46.44
CA ARG A 621 -8.52 -11.04 46.24
C ARG A 621 -9.34 -10.34 47.34
N PRO A 622 -10.10 -9.28 47.06
CA PRO A 622 -10.97 -8.67 48.05
C PRO A 622 -12.16 -9.62 48.27
N GLY A 623 -12.21 -10.29 49.42
CA GLY A 623 -13.38 -11.08 49.83
C GLY A 623 -13.14 -12.50 50.38
N GLU A 624 -11.92 -13.05 50.36
CA GLU A 624 -11.67 -14.39 50.93
C GLU A 624 -11.43 -14.33 52.46
N HIS A 625 -12.38 -14.88 53.24
CA HIS A 625 -12.28 -14.97 54.70
C HIS A 625 -10.98 -15.71 55.14
N PRO A 626 -10.21 -15.21 56.12
CA PRO A 626 -8.90 -15.76 56.52
C PRO A 626 -8.91 -17.28 56.80
N ALA A 627 -10.00 -17.76 57.41
CA ALA A 627 -10.28 -19.16 57.70
C ALA A 627 -10.23 -20.07 56.45
N ARG A 628 -10.87 -19.67 55.34
CA ARG A 628 -10.88 -20.45 54.09
C ARG A 628 -9.49 -20.56 53.49
N ARG A 629 -8.73 -19.46 53.53
CA ARG A 629 -7.34 -19.41 53.04
C ARG A 629 -6.41 -20.31 53.84
N ARG A 630 -6.68 -20.51 55.13
CA ARG A 630 -5.90 -21.38 56.01
C ARG A 630 -6.15 -22.86 55.67
N ILE A 631 -7.41 -23.26 55.55
CA ILE A 631 -7.83 -24.62 55.18
C ILE A 631 -7.34 -25.02 53.77
N PHE A 632 -7.49 -24.18 52.76
CA PHE A 632 -7.00 -24.52 51.41
C PHE A 632 -5.48 -24.61 51.33
N ARG A 633 -4.75 -23.82 52.15
CA ARG A 633 -3.29 -23.96 52.27
C ARG A 633 -2.90 -25.28 52.93
N LEU A 634 -3.64 -25.70 53.94
CA LEU A 634 -3.43 -26.97 54.63
C LEU A 634 -3.70 -28.15 53.68
N TYR A 635 -4.82 -28.12 52.96
CA TYR A 635 -5.18 -29.14 51.98
C TYR A 635 -4.16 -29.26 50.84
N ARG A 636 -3.67 -28.15 50.28
CA ARG A 636 -2.58 -28.18 49.28
C ARG A 636 -1.29 -28.77 49.83
N ARG A 637 -1.00 -28.58 51.12
CA ARG A 637 0.17 -29.17 51.79
C ARG A 637 0.03 -30.69 51.85
N VAL A 638 -1.15 -31.18 52.20
CA VAL A 638 -1.48 -32.60 52.22
C VAL A 638 -1.43 -33.21 50.83
N GLN A 639 -2.02 -32.58 49.81
CA GLN A 639 -1.98 -33.05 48.42
C GLN A 639 -0.55 -33.16 47.84
N ARG A 640 0.41 -32.39 48.35
CA ARG A 640 1.83 -32.57 47.97
C ARG A 640 2.44 -33.85 48.54
N ARG A 641 1.93 -34.34 49.67
CA ARG A 641 2.39 -35.59 50.31
C ARG A 641 1.67 -36.82 49.74
N ILE A 642 0.36 -36.75 49.56
CA ILE A 642 -0.46 -37.93 49.19
C ILE A 642 -0.86 -37.98 47.70
N GLY A 643 -0.43 -37.01 46.90
CA GLY A 643 -0.81 -36.88 45.51
C GLY A 643 -2.05 -35.99 45.31
N ARG A 644 -2.22 -35.52 44.07
CA ARG A 644 -3.38 -34.69 43.72
C ARG A 644 -4.60 -35.56 43.48
N ARG A 645 -5.77 -35.01 43.81
CA ARG A 645 -7.07 -35.62 43.55
C ARG A 645 -7.29 -35.94 42.07
N GLY A 646 -7.82 -37.12 41.79
CA GLY A 646 -8.21 -37.52 40.42
C GLY A 646 -9.37 -36.69 39.88
N ALA A 647 -9.50 -36.60 38.56
CA ALA A 647 -10.60 -35.88 37.92
C ALA A 647 -11.95 -36.55 38.29
N GLY A 648 -12.87 -35.78 38.86
CA GLY A 648 -14.21 -36.25 39.29
C GLY A 648 -14.31 -36.81 40.71
N GLN A 649 -13.19 -37.04 41.40
CA GLN A 649 -13.19 -37.51 42.79
C GLN A 649 -13.59 -36.37 43.74
N THR A 650 -14.41 -36.62 44.77
CA THR A 650 -14.72 -35.62 45.81
C THR A 650 -13.55 -35.46 46.79
N VAL A 651 -13.52 -34.38 47.59
CA VAL A 651 -12.46 -34.20 48.59
C VAL A 651 -12.51 -35.33 49.62
N ARG A 652 -13.72 -35.73 50.05
CA ARG A 652 -13.92 -36.84 50.96
C ARG A 652 -13.50 -38.18 50.34
N GLU A 653 -13.86 -38.46 49.09
CA GLU A 653 -13.39 -39.68 48.39
C GLU A 653 -11.86 -39.73 48.24
N HIS A 654 -11.21 -38.58 48.10
CA HIS A 654 -9.75 -38.49 47.98
C HIS A 654 -9.02 -38.73 49.31
N LEU A 655 -9.69 -38.43 50.42
CA LEU A 655 -9.13 -38.56 51.77
C LEU A 655 -9.71 -39.78 52.51
N ASN A 656 -10.57 -40.58 51.87
CA ASN A 656 -11.42 -41.58 52.52
C ASN A 656 -10.64 -42.72 53.21
N ASP A 657 -9.48 -43.08 52.66
CA ASP A 657 -8.64 -44.16 53.21
C ASP A 657 -7.81 -43.72 54.43
N ARG A 658 -7.97 -42.47 54.90
CA ARG A 658 -7.18 -41.89 55.98
C ARG A 658 -8.10 -41.23 56.99
N ALA A 659 -8.49 -41.99 58.02
CA ALA A 659 -9.36 -41.52 59.10
C ALA A 659 -8.84 -40.25 59.79
N GLU A 660 -7.51 -40.08 59.86
CA GLU A 660 -6.82 -38.90 60.38
C GLU A 660 -7.12 -37.60 59.58
N LEU A 661 -7.51 -37.70 58.30
CA LEU A 661 -7.77 -36.56 57.41
C LEU A 661 -9.26 -36.24 57.23
N ASP A 662 -10.18 -36.94 57.89
CA ASP A 662 -11.63 -36.71 57.72
C ASP A 662 -12.06 -35.33 58.28
N ALA A 663 -11.38 -34.83 59.32
CA ALA A 663 -11.55 -33.47 59.81
C ALA A 663 -11.15 -32.42 58.75
N LEU A 664 -10.05 -32.64 58.04
CA LEU A 664 -9.62 -31.80 56.91
C LEU A 664 -10.62 -31.88 55.75
N ALA A 665 -11.10 -33.07 55.40
CA ALA A 665 -12.07 -33.26 54.32
C ALA A 665 -13.34 -32.42 54.58
N ARG A 666 -13.89 -32.50 55.80
CA ARG A 666 -15.05 -31.71 56.22
C ARG A 666 -14.78 -30.21 56.21
N ALA A 667 -13.63 -29.77 56.72
CA ALA A 667 -13.28 -28.36 56.74
C ALA A 667 -13.13 -27.77 55.33
N VAL A 668 -12.57 -28.54 54.39
CA VAL A 668 -12.46 -28.16 52.97
C VAL A 668 -13.82 -28.11 52.30
N GLU A 669 -14.73 -29.05 52.59
CA GLU A 669 -16.10 -29.02 52.08
C GLU A 669 -16.88 -27.82 52.60
N ILE A 670 -16.77 -27.49 53.89
CA ILE A 670 -17.39 -26.28 54.46
C ILE A 670 -16.82 -25.02 53.79
N ALA A 671 -15.48 -24.94 53.65
CA ALA A 671 -14.83 -23.80 53.00
C ALA A 671 -15.15 -23.67 51.50
N ALA A 672 -15.48 -24.77 50.82
CA ALA A 672 -15.78 -24.79 49.40
C ALA A 672 -17.27 -24.56 49.09
N TYR A 673 -18.18 -25.11 49.90
CA TYR A 673 -19.60 -25.22 49.53
C TYR A 673 -20.58 -24.48 50.45
N ARG A 674 -20.17 -24.05 51.66
CA ARG A 674 -21.05 -23.28 52.55
C ARG A 674 -20.79 -21.77 52.44
N GLU A 675 -21.82 -20.96 52.69
CA GLU A 675 -21.68 -19.50 52.74
C GLU A 675 -20.84 -19.04 53.94
N ALA A 676 -21.04 -19.67 55.11
CA ALA A 676 -20.23 -19.43 56.31
C ALA A 676 -18.88 -20.20 56.25
N PRO A 677 -17.74 -19.57 56.63
CA PRO A 677 -16.45 -20.24 56.71
C PRO A 677 -16.44 -21.30 57.82
N PRO A 678 -15.50 -22.28 57.79
CA PRO A 678 -15.31 -23.21 58.91
C PRO A 678 -14.92 -22.45 60.18
N ASP A 679 -15.45 -22.89 61.33
CA ASP A 679 -15.14 -22.32 62.63
C ASP A 679 -13.73 -22.69 63.11
N ASP A 680 -13.22 -21.98 64.12
CA ASP A 680 -11.85 -22.17 64.60
C ASP A 680 -11.61 -23.58 65.16
N GLU A 681 -12.66 -24.24 65.64
CA GLU A 681 -12.60 -25.63 66.11
C GLU A 681 -12.41 -26.61 64.95
N ALA A 682 -13.17 -26.48 63.85
CA ALA A 682 -12.96 -27.30 62.67
C ALA A 682 -11.59 -27.06 62.02
N ILE A 683 -11.05 -25.85 62.11
CA ILE A 683 -9.69 -25.56 61.63
C ILE A 683 -8.63 -26.24 62.50
N ARG A 684 -8.79 -26.20 63.82
CA ARG A 684 -7.83 -26.83 64.75
C ARG A 684 -7.80 -28.34 64.58
N GLN A 685 -8.98 -28.98 64.50
CA GLN A 685 -9.09 -30.43 64.25
C GLN A 685 -8.52 -30.84 62.89
N ALA A 686 -8.69 -30.01 61.87
CA ALA A 686 -8.07 -30.24 60.56
C ALA A 686 -6.54 -30.08 60.63
N GLU A 687 -6.00 -29.14 61.41
CA GLU A 687 -4.55 -28.98 61.59
C GLU A 687 -3.94 -30.14 62.37
N GLU A 688 -4.56 -30.58 63.47
CA GLU A 688 -4.14 -31.72 64.29
C GLU A 688 -4.12 -33.04 63.51
N GLY A 689 -5.13 -33.29 62.68
CA GLY A 689 -5.18 -34.48 61.82
C GLY A 689 -4.18 -34.50 60.66
N THR A 690 -3.48 -33.39 60.40
CA THR A 690 -2.52 -33.25 59.29
C THR A 690 -1.06 -33.11 59.72
N GLY A 691 -0.82 -32.98 61.03
CA GLY A 691 0.52 -33.02 61.63
C GLY A 691 1.11 -34.41 61.45
#